data_AF-A0AAD5M4G8-F1
#
_entry.id   AF-A0AAD5M4G8-F1
#
_cell.length_a   1.000
_cell.length_b   1.000
_cell.length_c   1.000
_cell.angle_alpha   90.00
_cell.angle_beta   90.00
_cell.angle_gamma   90.00
#
_symmetry.space_group_name_H-M   'P 1'
#
loop_
_entity.id
_entity.type
_entity.pdbx_description
1 polymer ?
#
loop_
_entity_poly.entity_id
_entity_poly.type
_entity_poly.pdbx_seq_one_letter_code
_entity_poly.pdbx_strand_id
1 'polypeptide(L)'
;MRNDERLFDLSGAAEQSEGGNDKSQYDETGCSRQETVMTDENALKEVMQDMPEANKDAIESKNATYEVFEILGRGSFGAVFRVNRLQDNKELAMKCESCRAKKQILKHEGKVFKCLSKLSSPHFISLEDRGQVSGRFIFLIMKLVGKNLWDLRLEIPNRKFSMATSIRAAEQTVAGIRDLHTCGYIHRDIKPANFVIGRGQDDNPHTIYIIDFGLSRRYRTADKDLRSQRERVAFRGTTRYASINALEMKEQSRKDDIESWWYMVLEWMIGNLPWQHYKGCDRDEVAQRKKELREPGNLMTLLKDTPQTYMARIILYIDTLEYASIPDYNHIAAQLNASMQAYQLDYDDPPDWDTTVAYMGPRYEYDPSYVMKFSSSRIYPCTVEATTNFSHSRSEYFFIDQSPSMEYLLDKYFFHILPFGVTPETRKAVGQSTLNVIQWADWFCKYESPLKLFQNNPYFVLAEAVFVFLCLLTFLHAYRHGGRHLYLWIGLTVFAFTSEFLSVSIPELSISWHAQGVLSFFGMRVPLYALLGTHQTFGYIAYVLVSRMHLPWWAEGPGVGVSSFMLLLPYRIVGTKLLWWTWHGSDPTLSDRLYGTPWSLFCSYTACTCLFVWILHLLRSIFLEKEYDWTKFPREFLCAFSAGVLCFWSGAVLHSLLYHPLYTLLGVPPRITAVLLLFLFAMVVFSQDRKNLKIEARMGSRFWFDELACAIVLEYLFLGVLVIVAEPLNVVSEGLHQPIGPCGEMEDVRTLGLVLRREKNLCTTKYDGKYFDFHCVPNGIPKEKDDGLGNVLPLEFYPVCGTAMNERAEYIWVIWGFCTLFGYALYQMAACSGSTPVDPIKIRGRATRKSSTSNGSSLYERKAPEHERNAHNPIVPAKVKKTQ
;
A
#
# COMPACT_ATOMS: atom_id res chain seq x y z
N MET A 1 33.97 56.91 17.99
CA MET A 1 34.44 55.71 18.72
C MET A 1 33.23 54.82 18.98
N ARG A 2 33.27 53.58 18.46
CA ARG A 2 32.71 52.30 18.97
C ARG A 2 31.43 52.34 19.82
N ASN A 3 30.45 51.43 19.71
CA ASN A 3 30.18 50.28 18.85
C ASN A 3 28.82 49.70 19.33
N ASP A 4 28.22 48.89 18.46
CA ASP A 4 27.43 47.69 18.76
C ASP A 4 25.97 47.75 19.26
N GLU A 5 25.10 47.29 18.35
CA GLU A 5 24.16 46.17 18.48
C GLU A 5 23.44 45.96 19.82
N ARG A 6 22.10 46.06 19.83
CA ARG A 6 21.21 45.00 20.37
C ARG A 6 19.77 45.06 19.83
N LEU A 7 19.45 43.96 19.15
CA LEU A 7 18.26 43.11 19.32
C LEU A 7 16.84 43.72 19.22
N PHE A 8 16.15 43.36 18.14
CA PHE A 8 14.72 43.06 18.18
C PHE A 8 14.55 41.61 18.68
N ASP A 9 14.25 41.46 19.97
CA ASP A 9 13.60 40.28 20.52
C ASP A 9 12.34 40.75 21.27
N LEU A 10 11.18 40.43 20.70
CA LEU A 10 9.94 40.28 21.45
C LEU A 10 9.25 39.04 20.86
N SER A 11 9.70 37.90 21.36
CA SER A 11 8.85 36.75 21.64
C SER A 11 7.71 37.17 22.58
N GLY A 12 6.47 36.82 22.21
CA GLY A 12 5.30 37.00 23.06
C GLY A 12 3.97 37.05 22.28
N ALA A 13 3.17 36.00 22.48
CA ALA A 13 1.77 35.84 22.08
C ALA A 13 1.47 35.50 20.61
N ALA A 14 1.48 34.20 20.30
CA ALA A 14 0.62 33.60 19.26
C ALA A 14 0.33 32.13 19.61
N GLU A 15 -0.25 31.88 20.78
CA GLU A 15 -1.10 30.71 21.02
C GLU A 15 -2.52 31.23 21.28
N GLN A 16 -3.51 30.50 20.76
CA GLN A 16 -4.96 30.74 20.81
C GLN A 16 -5.55 31.65 19.71
N SER A 17 -5.98 31.03 18.62
CA SER A 17 -7.37 31.10 18.09
C SER A 17 -7.46 30.54 16.65
N GLU A 18 -7.26 29.23 16.47
CA GLU A 18 -7.88 28.54 15.31
C GLU A 18 -9.27 28.05 15.75
N GLY A 19 -10.22 28.97 15.66
CA GLY A 19 -11.60 28.81 16.10
C GLY A 19 -12.40 30.04 15.72
N GLY A 20 -12.34 30.42 14.45
CA GLY A 20 -13.07 31.55 13.88
C GLY A 20 -13.95 31.06 12.74
N ASN A 21 -15.22 30.83 13.05
CA ASN A 21 -16.28 30.52 12.10
C ASN A 21 -16.59 31.78 11.28
N ASP A 22 -15.78 32.10 10.27
CA ASP A 22 -16.10 33.17 9.32
C ASP A 22 -16.99 32.63 8.20
N LYS A 23 -18.29 32.63 8.49
CA LYS A 23 -19.35 32.71 7.48
C LYS A 23 -19.21 34.06 6.75
N SER A 24 -18.30 34.13 5.78
CA SER A 24 -18.42 35.10 4.70
C SER A 24 -19.15 34.43 3.55
N GLN A 25 -20.44 34.75 3.48
CA GLN A 25 -21.31 34.50 2.35
C GLN A 25 -20.70 35.23 1.14
N TYR A 26 -19.92 34.52 0.33
CA TYR A 26 -19.44 35.04 -0.95
C TYR A 26 -20.52 34.74 -1.98
N ASP A 27 -21.09 35.83 -2.51
CA ASP A 27 -22.14 35.85 -3.52
C ASP A 27 -21.85 34.87 -4.68
N GLU A 28 -22.69 33.84 -4.75
CA GLU A 28 -23.04 33.17 -5.99
C GLU A 28 -23.87 34.13 -6.83
N THR A 29 -23.22 35.01 -7.60
CA THR A 29 -23.70 35.60 -8.86
C THR A 29 -22.75 36.71 -9.29
N GLY A 30 -22.21 36.62 -10.51
CA GLY A 30 -21.27 37.62 -10.99
C GLY A 30 -20.87 37.47 -12.44
N CYS A 31 -21.83 37.21 -13.33
CA CYS A 31 -21.65 37.40 -14.77
C CYS A 31 -22.54 38.57 -15.24
N SER A 32 -22.14 39.80 -14.88
CA SER A 32 -22.64 41.03 -15.51
C SER A 32 -21.45 41.88 -15.96
N ARG A 33 -21.06 41.70 -17.22
CA ARG A 33 -19.83 42.23 -17.82
C ARG A 33 -19.80 43.75 -18.04
N GLN A 34 -20.85 44.47 -17.67
CA GLN A 34 -20.96 45.93 -17.90
C GLN A 34 -20.73 46.77 -16.63
N GLU A 35 -20.99 46.24 -15.42
CA GLU A 35 -20.70 46.96 -14.17
C GLU A 35 -19.28 46.70 -13.64
N THR A 36 -18.73 45.49 -13.85
CA THR A 36 -17.38 45.11 -13.36
C THR A 36 -16.24 45.83 -14.09
N VAL A 37 -16.41 46.16 -15.38
CA VAL A 37 -15.36 46.79 -16.19
C VAL A 37 -15.12 48.26 -15.77
N MET A 38 -16.17 49.00 -15.41
CA MET A 38 -16.03 50.37 -14.91
C MET A 38 -15.41 50.43 -13.50
N THR A 39 -15.69 49.46 -12.63
CA THR A 39 -15.09 49.38 -11.29
C THR A 39 -13.62 48.98 -11.33
N ASP A 40 -13.22 48.07 -12.23
CA ASP A 40 -11.81 47.66 -12.38
C ASP A 40 -10.95 48.76 -13.02
N GLU A 41 -11.44 49.52 -13.99
CA GLU A 41 -10.67 50.64 -14.56
C GLU A 41 -10.43 51.77 -13.56
N ASN A 42 -11.41 52.10 -12.72
CA ASN A 42 -11.26 53.12 -11.69
C ASN A 42 -10.30 52.66 -10.58
N ALA A 43 -10.39 51.40 -10.14
CA ALA A 43 -9.44 50.82 -9.20
C ALA A 43 -8.01 50.77 -9.76
N LEU A 44 -7.85 50.45 -11.06
CA LEU A 44 -6.54 50.46 -11.72
C LEU A 44 -5.96 51.88 -11.80
N LYS A 45 -6.80 52.89 -12.06
CA LYS A 45 -6.38 54.31 -12.07
C LYS A 45 -5.90 54.76 -10.68
N GLU A 46 -6.59 54.40 -9.62
CA GLU A 46 -6.16 54.71 -8.24
C GLU A 46 -4.84 54.04 -7.89
N VAL A 47 -4.65 52.76 -8.24
CA VAL A 47 -3.39 52.04 -8.01
C VAL A 47 -2.24 52.64 -8.82
N MET A 48 -2.50 53.05 -10.07
CA MET A 48 -1.49 53.69 -10.92
C MET A 48 -1.10 55.10 -10.47
N GLN A 49 -1.96 55.81 -9.73
CA GLN A 49 -1.63 57.10 -9.16
C GLN A 49 -0.53 57.01 -8.09
N ASP A 50 -0.44 55.87 -7.39
CA ASP A 50 0.61 55.66 -6.39
C ASP A 50 1.97 55.37 -7.03
N MET A 51 2.00 54.79 -8.24
CA MET A 51 3.21 54.32 -8.93
C MET A 51 4.18 55.44 -9.32
N PRO A 52 5.46 55.12 -9.56
CA PRO A 52 6.43 56.11 -10.02
C PRO A 52 6.16 56.57 -11.46
N GLU A 53 6.48 57.84 -11.75
CA GLU A 53 6.41 58.43 -13.09
C GLU A 53 7.68 58.15 -13.89
N ALA A 54 7.51 57.47 -15.03
CA ALA A 54 8.57 57.17 -15.99
C ALA A 54 9.30 58.44 -16.47
N ASN A 55 10.63 58.39 -16.52
CA ASN A 55 11.55 59.46 -16.91
C ASN A 55 11.46 60.74 -16.06
N LYS A 56 10.93 60.64 -14.85
CA LYS A 56 10.81 61.77 -13.91
C LYS A 56 11.22 61.41 -12.49
N ASP A 57 10.81 60.24 -12.02
CA ASP A 57 11.09 59.81 -10.66
C ASP A 57 12.43 59.08 -10.56
N ALA A 58 13.17 59.38 -9.49
CA ALA A 58 14.28 58.58 -9.01
C ALA A 58 13.94 58.03 -7.61
N ILE A 59 13.99 56.71 -7.44
CA ILE A 59 13.61 56.02 -6.21
C ILE A 59 14.85 55.71 -5.39
N GLU A 60 14.91 56.25 -4.18
CA GLU A 60 16.00 55.99 -3.23
C GLU A 60 15.64 54.81 -2.31
N SER A 61 16.57 53.89 -2.16
CA SER A 61 16.52 52.80 -1.19
C SER A 61 17.62 52.98 -0.13
N LYS A 62 17.73 52.03 0.80
CA LYS A 62 18.85 52.03 1.75
C LYS A 62 20.22 51.77 1.10
N ASN A 63 20.23 51.18 -0.10
CA ASN A 63 21.43 50.66 -0.74
C ASN A 63 21.82 51.48 -1.98
N ALA A 64 20.85 52.06 -2.70
CA ALA A 64 21.08 52.65 -4.01
C ALA A 64 19.96 53.62 -4.44
N THR A 65 20.17 54.29 -5.58
CA THR A 65 19.19 55.20 -6.20
C THR A 65 18.89 54.70 -7.60
N TYR A 66 17.60 54.63 -7.94
CA TYR A 66 17.11 54.00 -9.16
C TYR A 66 16.33 55.02 -10.00
N GLU A 67 16.87 55.38 -11.16
CA GLU A 67 16.16 56.20 -12.14
C GLU A 67 15.12 55.34 -12.88
N VAL A 68 13.87 55.82 -12.93
CA VAL A 68 12.74 55.06 -13.51
C VAL A 68 12.54 55.43 -14.97
N PHE A 69 12.49 54.43 -15.84
CA PHE A 69 12.19 54.59 -17.26
C PHE A 69 10.81 54.00 -17.59
N GLU A 70 10.66 53.32 -18.72
CA GLU A 70 9.39 52.82 -19.21
C GLU A 70 8.79 51.68 -18.39
N ILE A 71 7.47 51.54 -18.49
CA ILE A 71 6.72 50.41 -17.93
C ILE A 71 6.93 49.19 -18.81
N LEU A 72 7.40 48.10 -18.21
CA LEU A 72 7.57 46.79 -18.85
C LEU A 72 6.30 45.93 -18.77
N GLY A 73 5.49 46.10 -17.72
CA GLY A 73 4.25 45.35 -17.56
C GLY A 73 3.33 45.97 -16.49
N ARG A 74 2.02 45.79 -16.69
CA ARG A 74 0.98 46.23 -15.73
C ARG A 74 0.24 45.02 -15.17
N GLY A 75 0.06 45.00 -13.85
CA GLY A 75 -0.73 43.99 -13.14
C GLY A 75 -1.92 44.62 -12.42
N SER A 76 -2.76 43.76 -11.81
CA SER A 76 -3.94 44.20 -11.07
C SER A 76 -3.62 45.00 -9.80
N PHE A 77 -2.42 44.85 -9.23
CA PHE A 77 -2.02 45.46 -7.96
C PHE A 77 -0.79 46.38 -8.07
N GLY A 78 -0.25 46.57 -9.27
CA GLY A 78 0.97 47.35 -9.48
C GLY A 78 1.53 47.27 -10.90
N ALA A 79 2.80 47.65 -11.06
CA ALA A 79 3.48 47.69 -12.35
C ALA A 79 4.97 47.34 -12.22
N VAL A 80 5.56 46.90 -13.34
CA VAL A 80 6.99 46.62 -13.48
C VAL A 80 7.60 47.68 -14.38
N PHE A 81 8.71 48.26 -13.96
CA PHE A 81 9.42 49.33 -14.68
C PHE A 81 10.85 48.89 -15.01
N ARG A 82 11.39 49.38 -16.13
CA ARG A 82 12.83 49.38 -16.35
C ARG A 82 13.44 50.50 -15.50
N VAL A 83 14.52 50.20 -14.80
CA VAL A 83 15.23 51.18 -13.97
C VAL A 83 16.74 51.10 -14.20
N ASN A 84 17.43 52.21 -13.98
CA ASN A 84 18.90 52.24 -13.97
C ASN A 84 19.40 52.54 -12.56
N ARG A 85 20.31 51.70 -12.05
CA ARG A 85 20.98 51.97 -10.77
C ARG A 85 22.10 52.97 -10.98
N LEU A 86 21.98 54.16 -10.40
CA LEU A 86 22.89 55.28 -10.67
C LEU A 86 24.34 55.04 -10.20
N GLN A 87 24.54 54.14 -9.23
CA GLN A 87 25.86 53.83 -8.69
C GLN A 87 26.79 53.14 -9.70
N ASP A 88 26.25 52.31 -10.59
CA ASP A 88 27.03 51.49 -11.52
C ASP A 88 26.44 51.45 -12.95
N ASN A 89 25.40 52.25 -13.22
CA ASN A 89 24.65 52.25 -14.47
C ASN A 89 24.15 50.87 -14.90
N LYS A 90 23.81 50.01 -13.92
CA LYS A 90 23.25 48.69 -14.19
C LYS A 90 21.75 48.80 -14.43
N GLU A 91 21.31 48.34 -15.60
CA GLU A 91 19.89 48.19 -15.93
C GLU A 91 19.24 47.04 -15.17
N LEU A 92 18.10 47.32 -14.54
CA LEU A 92 17.36 46.41 -13.67
C LEU A 92 15.84 46.55 -13.92
N ALA A 93 15.07 45.65 -13.34
CA ALA A 93 13.62 45.74 -13.29
C ALA A 93 13.15 46.08 -11.88
N MET A 94 12.19 46.99 -11.76
CA MET A 94 11.55 47.36 -10.49
C MET A 94 10.08 46.95 -10.53
N LYS A 95 9.70 45.94 -9.73
CA LYS A 95 8.29 45.56 -9.54
C LYS A 95 7.75 46.33 -8.35
N CYS A 96 6.67 47.09 -8.55
CA CYS A 96 6.01 47.91 -7.54
C CYS A 96 4.62 47.36 -7.22
N GLU A 97 4.20 47.50 -5.97
CA GLU A 97 2.83 47.21 -5.50
C GLU A 97 2.35 48.35 -4.59
N SER A 98 1.15 48.88 -4.83
CA SER A 98 0.62 50.00 -4.03
C SER A 98 0.48 49.60 -2.56
N CYS A 99 0.83 50.51 -1.65
CA CYS A 99 0.62 50.33 -0.21
C CYS A 99 -0.87 50.22 0.14
N ARG A 100 -1.76 50.75 -0.70
CA ARG A 100 -3.21 50.76 -0.52
C ARG A 100 -3.91 49.52 -1.10
N ALA A 101 -3.16 48.64 -1.76
CA ALA A 101 -3.71 47.39 -2.27
C ALA A 101 -4.33 46.56 -1.13
N LYS A 102 -5.59 46.11 -1.30
CA LYS A 102 -6.33 45.32 -0.30
C LYS A 102 -5.56 44.08 0.16
N LYS A 103 -4.71 43.52 -0.70
CA LYS A 103 -3.87 42.38 -0.40
C LYS A 103 -2.48 42.58 -0.99
N GLN A 104 -1.50 42.78 -0.12
CA GLN A 104 -0.10 42.91 -0.51
C GLN A 104 0.53 41.52 -0.72
N ILE A 105 0.88 41.18 -1.96
CA ILE A 105 1.53 39.91 -2.32
C ILE A 105 3.03 40.07 -2.56
N LEU A 106 3.54 41.29 -2.83
CA LEU A 106 4.94 41.51 -3.20
C LEU A 106 5.90 41.21 -2.04
N LYS A 107 5.48 41.46 -0.79
CA LYS A 107 6.25 41.05 0.41
C LYS A 107 6.46 39.54 0.49
N HIS A 108 5.46 38.77 0.07
CA HIS A 108 5.54 37.31 0.05
C HIS A 108 6.50 36.84 -1.06
N GLU A 109 6.39 37.42 -2.26
CA GLU A 109 7.32 37.16 -3.36
C GLU A 109 8.78 37.43 -2.96
N GLY A 110 9.06 38.54 -2.25
CA GLY A 110 10.39 38.81 -1.70
C GLY A 110 10.90 37.75 -0.70
N LYS A 111 10.01 37.06 0.03
CA LYS A 111 10.38 35.92 0.90
C LYS A 111 10.73 34.68 0.08
N VAL A 112 10.04 34.44 -1.03
CA VAL A 112 10.33 33.33 -1.95
C VAL A 112 11.69 33.56 -2.60
N PHE A 113 11.95 34.76 -3.13
CA PHE A 113 13.28 35.12 -3.67
C PHE A 113 14.42 34.90 -2.67
N LYS A 114 14.25 35.32 -1.42
CA LYS A 114 15.24 35.08 -0.35
C LYS A 114 15.46 33.60 -0.05
N CYS A 115 14.46 32.75 -0.30
CA CYS A 115 14.61 31.30 -0.16
C CYS A 115 15.37 30.72 -1.35
N LEU A 116 15.00 31.13 -2.57
CA LEU A 116 15.60 30.71 -3.84
C LEU A 116 17.07 31.13 -3.95
N SER A 117 17.44 32.30 -3.43
CA SER A 117 18.83 32.79 -3.43
C SER A 117 19.80 31.91 -2.63
N LYS A 118 19.29 30.92 -1.87
CA LYS A 118 20.10 29.94 -1.15
C LYS A 118 20.39 28.68 -1.98
N LEU A 119 19.72 28.50 -3.11
CA LEU A 119 19.97 27.43 -4.05
C LEU A 119 20.87 27.94 -5.17
N SER A 120 21.80 27.09 -5.60
CA SER A 120 22.56 27.31 -6.83
C SER A 120 21.74 26.78 -8.00
N SER A 121 20.85 27.62 -8.55
CA SER A 121 20.03 27.28 -9.71
C SER A 121 20.12 28.40 -10.76
N PRO A 122 20.33 28.06 -12.05
CA PRO A 122 20.42 29.06 -13.11
C PRO A 122 19.06 29.67 -13.48
N HIS A 123 17.95 29.08 -13.01
CA HIS A 123 16.59 29.40 -13.45
C HIS A 123 15.88 30.48 -12.61
N PHE A 124 16.60 31.17 -11.71
CA PHE A 124 16.03 32.25 -10.91
C PHE A 124 16.82 33.54 -11.09
N ILE A 125 16.08 34.64 -11.24
CA ILE A 125 16.66 35.98 -11.32
C ILE A 125 17.17 36.44 -9.94
N SER A 126 18.22 37.27 -9.93
CA SER A 126 18.71 37.88 -8.70
C SER A 126 17.73 38.93 -8.17
N LEU A 127 17.48 38.90 -6.87
CA LEU A 127 16.87 40.01 -6.13
C LEU A 127 17.99 40.92 -5.65
N GLU A 128 18.10 42.11 -6.25
CA GLU A 128 19.19 43.05 -6.02
C GLU A 128 18.90 43.96 -4.83
N ASP A 129 17.64 44.38 -4.68
CA ASP A 129 17.24 45.28 -3.60
C ASP A 129 15.73 45.23 -3.35
N ARG A 130 15.30 45.88 -2.26
CA ARG A 130 13.90 46.03 -1.89
C ARG A 130 13.72 47.26 -1.03
N GLY A 131 12.54 47.87 -1.13
CA GLY A 131 12.22 49.02 -0.32
C GLY A 131 10.75 49.38 -0.34
N GLN A 132 10.48 50.56 0.19
CA GLN A 132 9.16 51.15 0.24
C GLN A 132 9.29 52.65 0.13
N VAL A 133 8.43 53.26 -0.68
CA VAL A 133 8.17 54.69 -0.67
C VAL A 133 6.97 54.92 0.24
N SER A 134 7.19 55.61 1.36
CA SER A 134 6.20 55.76 2.43
C SER A 134 4.86 56.27 1.89
N GLY A 135 3.78 55.58 2.23
CA GLY A 135 2.41 55.93 1.83
C GLY A 135 2.04 55.70 0.35
N ARG A 136 2.99 55.30 -0.51
CA ARG A 136 2.76 55.11 -1.96
C ARG A 136 2.84 53.63 -2.36
N PHE A 137 4.03 53.03 -2.40
CA PHE A 137 4.23 51.66 -2.88
C PHE A 137 5.43 50.97 -2.23
N ILE A 138 5.39 49.64 -2.21
CA ILE A 138 6.54 48.78 -1.94
C ILE A 138 7.15 48.32 -3.26
N PHE A 139 8.46 48.06 -3.28
CA PHE A 139 9.16 47.64 -4.49
C PHE A 139 10.20 46.55 -4.26
N LEU A 140 10.42 45.75 -5.31
CA LEU A 140 11.54 44.81 -5.44
C LEU A 140 12.36 45.19 -6.68
N ILE A 141 13.68 45.27 -6.53
CA ILE A 141 14.62 45.44 -7.63
C ILE A 141 15.19 44.07 -7.98
N MET A 142 15.09 43.69 -9.25
CA MET A 142 15.48 42.38 -9.75
C MET A 142 16.24 42.49 -11.07
N LYS A 143 16.95 41.43 -11.46
CA LYS A 143 17.61 41.37 -12.77
C LYS A 143 16.60 41.64 -13.90
N LEU A 144 16.98 42.51 -14.83
CA LEU A 144 16.24 42.73 -16.07
C LEU A 144 16.47 41.55 -17.04
N VAL A 145 15.39 41.04 -17.62
CA VAL A 145 15.36 39.82 -18.45
C VAL A 145 14.69 40.10 -19.80
N GLY A 146 14.77 39.13 -20.71
CA GLY A 146 14.21 39.22 -22.06
C GLY A 146 12.70 38.92 -22.11
N LYS A 147 12.23 38.55 -23.30
CA LYS A 147 10.82 38.23 -23.55
C LYS A 147 10.40 36.94 -22.82
N ASN A 148 9.10 36.84 -22.53
CA ASN A 148 8.53 35.60 -22.00
C ASN A 148 8.24 34.58 -23.12
N LEU A 149 8.12 33.30 -22.76
CA LEU A 149 7.86 32.22 -23.71
C LEU A 149 6.48 32.33 -24.39
N TRP A 150 5.54 33.07 -23.81
CA TRP A 150 4.25 33.35 -24.47
C TRP A 150 4.43 34.26 -25.68
N ASP A 151 5.10 35.40 -25.50
CA ASP A 151 5.33 36.40 -26.54
C ASP A 151 6.22 35.83 -27.65
N LEU A 152 7.29 35.11 -27.29
CA LEU A 152 8.17 34.44 -28.25
C LEU A 152 7.40 33.45 -29.14
N ARG A 153 6.49 32.67 -28.54
CA ARG A 153 5.66 31.73 -29.30
C ARG A 153 4.73 32.46 -30.26
N LEU A 154 4.18 33.62 -29.87
CA LEU A 154 3.30 34.40 -30.75
C LEU A 154 4.02 34.99 -31.97
N GLU A 155 5.33 35.22 -31.86
CA GLU A 155 6.18 35.74 -32.94
C GLU A 155 6.57 34.65 -33.97
N ILE A 156 6.44 33.37 -33.61
CA ILE A 156 6.84 32.24 -34.46
C ILE A 156 5.69 31.78 -35.37
N PRO A 157 5.97 31.37 -36.62
CA PRO A 157 4.96 30.81 -37.52
C PRO A 157 4.14 29.69 -36.87
N ASN A 158 2.83 29.67 -37.14
CA ASN A 158 1.87 28.71 -36.57
C ASN A 158 1.76 28.72 -35.04
N ARG A 159 2.46 29.63 -34.34
CA ARG A 159 2.50 29.73 -32.88
C ARG A 159 2.96 28.44 -32.20
N LYS A 160 3.90 27.72 -32.84
CA LYS A 160 4.49 26.46 -32.37
C LYS A 160 6.00 26.61 -32.32
N PHE A 161 6.61 26.18 -31.23
CA PHE A 161 8.05 25.98 -31.24
C PHE A 161 8.35 24.71 -32.05
N SER A 162 9.54 24.63 -32.66
CA SER A 162 10.11 23.39 -33.16
C SER A 162 10.21 22.37 -32.02
N MET A 163 10.31 21.09 -32.38
CA MET A 163 10.35 20.03 -31.37
C MET A 163 11.59 20.13 -30.49
N ALA A 164 12.75 20.43 -31.08
CA ALA A 164 14.00 20.62 -30.34
C ALA A 164 13.91 21.80 -29.38
N THR A 165 13.36 22.94 -29.81
CA THR A 165 13.13 24.11 -28.95
C THR A 165 12.13 23.80 -27.82
N SER A 166 11.04 23.10 -28.13
CA SER A 166 10.03 22.68 -27.16
C SER A 166 10.61 21.79 -26.06
N ILE A 167 11.41 20.78 -26.43
CA ILE A 167 11.99 19.84 -25.46
C ILE A 167 13.04 20.53 -24.57
N ARG A 168 13.93 21.35 -25.14
CA ARG A 168 14.93 22.10 -24.35
C ARG A 168 14.29 23.09 -23.39
N ALA A 169 13.24 23.79 -23.84
CA ALA A 169 12.45 24.64 -22.96
C ALA A 169 11.75 23.82 -21.86
N ALA A 170 11.23 22.65 -22.19
CA ALA A 170 10.62 21.74 -21.21
C ALA A 170 11.63 21.29 -20.14
N GLU A 171 12.86 20.93 -20.54
CA GLU A 171 13.95 20.55 -19.63
C GLU A 171 14.34 21.67 -18.65
N GLN A 172 14.56 22.89 -19.16
CA GLN A 172 14.92 24.03 -18.29
C GLN A 172 13.77 24.39 -17.34
N THR A 173 12.54 24.42 -17.84
CA THR A 173 11.38 24.82 -17.02
C THR A 173 11.06 23.79 -15.94
N VAL A 174 11.19 22.47 -16.21
CA VAL A 174 11.02 21.45 -15.18
C VAL A 174 12.14 21.47 -14.14
N ALA A 175 13.38 21.78 -14.54
CA ALA A 175 14.50 21.99 -13.61
C ALA A 175 14.22 23.16 -12.66
N GLY A 176 13.76 24.31 -13.18
CA GLY A 176 13.39 25.45 -12.34
C GLY A 176 12.23 25.12 -11.37
N ILE A 177 11.22 24.36 -11.82
CA ILE A 177 10.11 23.94 -10.94
C ILE A 177 10.61 23.00 -9.83
N ARG A 178 11.47 22.02 -10.16
CA ARG A 178 12.14 21.14 -9.18
C ARG A 178 12.84 21.97 -8.11
N ASP A 179 13.63 22.97 -8.52
CA ASP A 179 14.42 23.77 -7.59
C ASP A 179 13.53 24.63 -6.68
N LEU A 180 12.43 25.20 -7.20
CA LEU A 180 11.41 25.89 -6.40
C LEU A 180 10.78 24.95 -5.35
N HIS A 181 10.47 23.72 -5.75
CA HIS A 181 9.91 22.71 -4.87
C HIS A 181 10.91 22.25 -3.80
N THR A 182 12.19 22.21 -4.12
CA THR A 182 13.28 21.94 -3.17
C THR A 182 13.33 23.01 -2.07
N CYS A 183 13.08 24.27 -2.42
CA CYS A 183 12.92 25.38 -1.47
C CYS A 183 11.65 25.29 -0.59
N GLY A 184 10.74 24.34 -0.83
CA GLY A 184 9.53 24.14 -0.03
C GLY A 184 8.33 25.00 -0.47
N TYR A 185 8.37 25.54 -1.68
CA TYR A 185 7.27 26.29 -2.30
C TYR A 185 6.72 25.56 -3.53
N ILE A 186 5.43 25.75 -3.79
CA ILE A 186 4.78 25.46 -5.07
C ILE A 186 4.41 26.80 -5.73
N HIS A 187 4.44 26.86 -7.06
CA HIS A 187 4.21 28.08 -7.84
C HIS A 187 2.73 28.44 -7.94
N ARG A 188 1.87 27.47 -8.29
CA ARG A 188 0.41 27.58 -8.50
C ARG A 188 -0.06 28.45 -9.69
N ASP A 189 0.87 28.88 -10.55
CA ASP A 189 0.53 29.64 -11.77
C ASP A 189 1.58 29.41 -12.86
N ILE A 190 1.89 28.13 -13.10
CA ILE A 190 2.78 27.71 -14.18
C ILE A 190 2.10 27.99 -15.52
N LYS A 191 2.70 28.90 -16.31
CA LYS A 191 2.21 29.31 -17.63
C LYS A 191 3.37 29.94 -18.43
N PRO A 192 3.33 29.96 -19.78
CA PRO A 192 4.44 30.46 -20.59
C PRO A 192 4.85 31.92 -20.28
N ALA A 193 3.90 32.78 -19.88
CA ALA A 193 4.19 34.18 -19.54
C ALA A 193 5.07 34.35 -18.28
N ASN A 194 5.15 33.34 -17.42
CA ASN A 194 5.99 33.36 -16.20
C ASN A 194 7.37 32.74 -16.42
N PHE A 195 7.71 32.36 -17.65
CA PHE A 195 9.03 31.89 -18.03
C PHE A 195 9.63 32.86 -19.05
N VAL A 196 10.81 33.40 -18.75
CA VAL A 196 11.46 34.48 -19.53
C VAL A 196 12.88 34.09 -19.90
N ILE A 197 13.31 34.46 -21.10
CA ILE A 197 14.68 34.20 -21.56
C ILE A 197 15.67 35.25 -21.03
N GLY A 198 16.96 34.94 -21.06
CA GLY A 198 18.02 35.94 -20.89
C GLY A 198 18.00 36.99 -22.00
N ARG A 199 18.63 38.14 -21.77
CA ARG A 199 18.80 39.14 -22.83
C ARG A 199 19.98 38.74 -23.72
N GLY A 200 19.90 39.04 -25.01
CA GLY A 200 20.98 38.75 -25.98
C GLY A 200 22.33 39.40 -25.64
N GLN A 201 22.31 40.48 -24.86
CA GLN A 201 23.51 41.19 -24.40
C GLN A 201 24.10 40.65 -23.08
N ASP A 202 23.42 39.71 -22.42
CA ASP A 202 23.91 39.06 -21.20
C ASP A 202 24.60 37.74 -21.58
N ASP A 203 25.51 37.21 -20.75
CA ASP A 203 26.28 35.96 -21.03
C ASP A 203 25.41 34.69 -21.17
N ASN A 204 24.13 34.76 -20.79
CA ASN A 204 23.23 33.62 -20.67
C ASN A 204 21.93 33.81 -21.48
N PRO A 205 21.98 34.10 -22.79
CA PRO A 205 20.81 34.50 -23.58
C PRO A 205 19.78 33.37 -23.74
N HIS A 206 20.25 32.12 -23.71
CA HIS A 206 19.43 30.90 -23.86
C HIS A 206 18.95 30.31 -22.52
N THR A 207 19.23 30.97 -21.38
CA THR A 207 18.71 30.53 -20.07
C THR A 207 17.28 31.00 -19.88
N ILE A 208 16.40 30.09 -19.43
CA ILE A 208 15.02 30.38 -19.08
C ILE A 208 14.92 30.55 -17.56
N TYR A 209 14.35 31.68 -17.14
CA TYR A 209 14.11 32.04 -15.75
C TYR A 209 12.63 31.96 -15.40
N ILE A 210 12.33 31.54 -14.17
CA ILE A 210 10.99 31.60 -13.58
C ILE A 210 10.79 32.94 -12.89
N ILE A 211 9.66 33.60 -13.18
CA ILE A 211 9.25 34.86 -12.55
C ILE A 211 7.84 34.78 -11.98
N ASP A 212 7.48 35.79 -11.19
CA ASP A 212 6.16 35.98 -10.58
C ASP A 212 5.75 34.93 -9.53
N PHE A 213 6.35 35.05 -8.33
CA PHE A 213 6.04 34.18 -7.18
C PHE A 213 4.87 34.68 -6.31
N GLY A 214 4.08 35.65 -6.81
CA GLY A 214 3.00 36.27 -6.04
C GLY A 214 1.90 35.28 -5.60
N LEU A 215 1.65 34.26 -6.42
CA LEU A 215 0.71 33.17 -6.12
C LEU A 215 1.35 31.96 -5.46
N SER A 216 2.68 31.92 -5.30
CA SER A 216 3.36 30.77 -4.71
C SER A 216 2.90 30.51 -3.28
N ARG A 217 2.98 29.25 -2.85
CA ARG A 217 2.58 28.85 -1.50
C ARG A 217 3.61 27.90 -0.91
N ARG A 218 3.95 28.12 0.35
CA ARG A 218 4.79 27.19 1.10
C ARG A 218 3.98 25.93 1.40
N TYR A 219 4.42 24.79 0.87
CA TYR A 219 3.75 23.49 1.07
C TYR A 219 4.33 22.70 2.25
N ARG A 220 5.46 23.17 2.83
CA ARG A 220 6.08 22.60 4.04
C ARG A 220 5.92 23.51 5.27
N THR A 221 5.81 22.93 6.45
CA THR A 221 5.84 23.66 7.74
C THR A 221 7.25 24.20 8.05
N ALA A 222 7.41 24.88 9.19
CA ALA A 222 8.72 25.30 9.68
C ALA A 222 9.62 24.07 9.95
N ASP A 223 9.03 22.99 10.45
CA ASP A 223 9.68 21.71 10.80
C ASP A 223 9.89 20.76 9.61
N LYS A 224 9.63 21.25 8.39
CA LYS A 224 9.79 20.57 7.09
C LYS A 224 8.74 19.49 6.76
N ASP A 225 7.74 19.30 7.62
CA ASP A 225 6.60 18.41 7.34
C ASP A 225 5.69 18.97 6.25
N LEU A 226 5.03 18.08 5.51
CA LEU A 226 4.02 18.45 4.54
C LEU A 226 2.81 19.07 5.25
N ARG A 227 2.32 20.21 4.77
CA ARG A 227 1.10 20.82 5.33
C ARG A 227 -0.13 19.95 5.05
N SER A 228 -1.08 19.94 5.99
CA SER A 228 -2.36 19.25 5.79
C SER A 228 -3.16 19.85 4.63
N GLN A 229 -3.91 18.99 3.95
CA GLN A 229 -4.81 19.38 2.86
C GLN A 229 -6.00 20.14 3.45
N ARG A 230 -6.30 21.30 2.87
CA ARG A 230 -7.56 21.98 3.13
C ARG A 230 -8.63 21.36 2.23
N GLU A 231 -9.81 21.13 2.80
CA GLU A 231 -10.94 20.50 2.11
C GLU A 231 -11.34 21.26 0.84
N ARG A 232 -11.36 22.60 0.90
CA ARG A 232 -11.67 23.46 -0.25
C ARG A 232 -10.78 24.68 -0.30
N VAL A 233 -10.30 25.01 -1.50
CA VAL A 233 -9.42 26.14 -1.76
C VAL A 233 -9.92 26.90 -2.98
N ALA A 234 -10.17 28.20 -2.79
CA ALA A 234 -10.53 29.07 -3.91
C ALA A 234 -9.48 28.99 -5.02
N PHE A 235 -9.95 28.71 -6.23
CA PHE A 235 -9.10 28.65 -7.42
C PHE A 235 -8.40 30.00 -7.63
N ARG A 236 -7.09 29.93 -7.91
CA ARG A 236 -6.26 31.05 -8.31
C ARG A 236 -5.32 30.55 -9.39
N GLY A 237 -5.07 31.38 -10.39
CA GLY A 237 -4.19 31.07 -11.51
C GLY A 237 -4.93 31.05 -12.84
N THR A 238 -4.24 30.57 -13.87
CA THR A 238 -4.72 30.63 -15.25
C THR A 238 -5.46 29.34 -15.64
N THR A 239 -6.77 29.44 -15.90
CA THR A 239 -7.66 28.28 -16.19
C THR A 239 -7.12 27.36 -17.30
N ARG A 240 -6.50 27.94 -18.33
CA ARG A 240 -5.94 27.19 -19.48
C ARG A 240 -4.95 26.11 -19.05
N TYR A 241 -4.02 26.43 -18.15
CA TYR A 241 -2.94 25.51 -17.74
C TYR A 241 -3.21 24.84 -16.40
N ALA A 242 -4.10 25.36 -15.56
CA ALA A 242 -4.37 24.82 -14.23
C ALA A 242 -4.66 23.31 -14.21
N SER A 243 -4.14 22.59 -13.22
CA SER A 243 -4.43 21.16 -13.04
C SER A 243 -5.92 20.88 -12.83
N ILE A 244 -6.34 19.64 -13.06
CA ILE A 244 -7.70 19.20 -12.76
C ILE A 244 -8.05 19.48 -11.29
N ASN A 245 -7.14 19.22 -10.34
CA ASN A 245 -7.41 19.48 -8.91
C ASN A 245 -7.56 20.97 -8.60
N ALA A 246 -6.76 21.83 -9.24
CA ALA A 246 -6.87 23.27 -9.06
C ALA A 246 -8.24 23.77 -9.56
N LEU A 247 -8.70 23.28 -10.72
CA LEU A 247 -10.01 23.58 -11.27
C LEU A 247 -11.15 23.04 -10.37
N GLU A 248 -10.95 21.89 -9.72
CA GLU A 248 -11.89 21.32 -8.76
C GLU A 248 -11.83 21.96 -7.35
N MET A 249 -11.08 23.05 -7.17
CA MET A 249 -10.92 23.74 -5.88
C MET A 249 -10.32 22.89 -4.75
N LYS A 250 -9.51 21.88 -5.10
CA LYS A 250 -8.73 21.10 -4.13
C LYS A 250 -7.44 21.83 -3.76
N GLU A 251 -6.84 21.45 -2.63
CA GLU A 251 -5.52 21.98 -2.25
C GLU A 251 -4.45 21.52 -3.24
N GLN A 252 -3.71 22.49 -3.78
CA GLN A 252 -2.66 22.24 -4.76
C GLN A 252 -1.37 21.77 -4.07
N SER A 253 -0.63 20.94 -4.77
CA SER A 253 0.64 20.33 -4.39
C SER A 253 1.66 20.43 -5.54
N ARG A 254 2.81 19.79 -5.36
CA ARG A 254 3.87 19.74 -6.38
C ARG A 254 3.40 19.10 -7.69
N LYS A 255 2.46 18.15 -7.64
CA LYS A 255 1.96 17.50 -8.86
C LYS A 255 1.18 18.47 -9.74
N ASP A 256 0.49 19.44 -9.13
CA ASP A 256 -0.38 20.37 -9.85
C ASP A 256 0.43 21.38 -10.68
N ASP A 257 1.61 21.79 -10.19
CA ASP A 257 2.55 22.58 -10.97
C ASP A 257 3.10 21.78 -12.17
N ILE A 258 3.34 20.47 -11.99
CA ILE A 258 3.87 19.61 -13.05
C ILE A 258 2.80 19.23 -14.09
N GLU A 259 1.55 19.05 -13.67
CA GLU A 259 0.42 18.90 -14.59
C GLU A 259 0.23 20.17 -15.44
N SER A 260 0.33 21.34 -14.79
CA SER A 260 0.25 22.63 -15.48
C SER A 260 1.41 22.83 -16.47
N TRP A 261 2.61 22.41 -16.08
CA TRP A 261 3.79 22.38 -16.94
C TRP A 261 3.59 21.46 -18.15
N TRP A 262 2.98 20.28 -17.98
CA TRP A 262 2.74 19.37 -19.10
C TRP A 262 1.80 19.99 -20.15
N TYR A 263 0.73 20.66 -19.73
CA TYR A 263 -0.16 21.38 -20.66
C TYR A 263 0.54 22.54 -21.38
N MET A 264 1.42 23.25 -20.67
CA MET A 264 2.23 24.31 -21.25
C MET A 264 3.17 23.77 -22.34
N VAL A 265 3.90 22.68 -22.04
CA VAL A 265 4.81 22.01 -22.99
C VAL A 265 4.04 21.46 -24.19
N LEU A 266 2.87 20.86 -23.95
CA LEU A 266 2.02 20.39 -25.03
C LEU A 266 1.61 21.53 -25.97
N GLU A 267 1.18 22.68 -25.43
CA GLU A 267 0.81 23.84 -26.24
C GLU A 267 1.96 24.34 -27.13
N TRP A 268 3.22 24.25 -26.67
CA TRP A 268 4.38 24.58 -27.49
C TRP A 268 4.53 23.67 -28.71
N MET A 269 4.28 22.38 -28.53
CA MET A 269 4.41 21.35 -29.58
C MET A 269 3.24 21.39 -30.57
N ILE A 270 2.00 21.50 -30.07
CA ILE A 270 0.78 21.40 -30.92
C ILE A 270 0.17 22.76 -31.27
N GLY A 271 0.67 23.85 -30.68
CA GLY A 271 0.30 25.25 -30.94
C GLY A 271 -0.91 25.72 -30.16
N ASN A 272 -1.95 24.90 -30.05
CA ASN A 272 -3.19 25.27 -29.38
C ASN A 272 -3.73 24.10 -28.56
N LEU A 273 -4.12 24.37 -27.31
CA LEU A 273 -4.83 23.39 -26.50
C LEU A 273 -6.32 23.31 -26.92
N PRO A 274 -6.96 22.13 -26.83
CA PRO A 274 -8.37 21.95 -27.23
C PRO A 274 -9.35 22.91 -26.53
N TRP A 275 -9.00 23.34 -25.31
CA TRP A 275 -9.83 24.23 -24.49
C TRP A 275 -9.37 25.69 -24.47
N GLN A 276 -8.56 26.14 -25.44
CA GLN A 276 -8.01 27.50 -25.44
C GLN A 276 -9.04 28.63 -25.54
N HIS A 277 -10.23 28.34 -26.07
CA HIS A 277 -11.30 29.31 -26.36
C HIS A 277 -12.20 29.57 -25.14
N TYR A 278 -12.14 28.70 -24.13
CA TYR A 278 -12.90 28.84 -22.90
C TYR A 278 -12.35 29.99 -22.04
N LYS A 279 -13.26 30.74 -21.42
CA LYS A 279 -12.93 31.88 -20.57
C LYS A 279 -12.70 31.43 -19.13
N GLY A 280 -12.20 32.34 -18.29
CA GLY A 280 -11.93 32.06 -16.87
C GLY A 280 -13.15 31.55 -16.08
N CYS A 281 -14.36 31.93 -16.48
CA CYS A 281 -15.63 31.47 -15.90
C CYS A 281 -15.99 30.02 -16.26
N ASP A 282 -15.44 29.47 -17.34
CA ASP A 282 -15.78 28.14 -17.86
C ASP A 282 -14.90 27.05 -17.23
N ARG A 283 -14.52 27.24 -15.96
CA ARG A 283 -13.55 26.40 -15.23
C ARG A 283 -13.95 24.93 -15.21
N ASP A 284 -15.22 24.67 -14.94
CA ASP A 284 -15.74 23.30 -14.78
C ASP A 284 -15.76 22.56 -16.13
N GLU A 285 -16.07 23.28 -17.21
CA GLU A 285 -15.99 22.78 -18.58
C GLU A 285 -14.54 22.46 -18.98
N VAL A 286 -13.59 23.35 -18.66
CA VAL A 286 -12.15 23.07 -18.90
C VAL A 286 -11.68 21.84 -18.10
N ALA A 287 -12.14 21.67 -16.86
CA ALA A 287 -11.83 20.50 -16.06
C ALA A 287 -12.37 19.22 -16.70
N GLN A 288 -13.61 19.27 -17.20
CA GLN A 288 -14.23 18.14 -17.89
C GLN A 288 -13.47 17.77 -19.17
N ARG A 289 -13.09 18.74 -20.01
CA ARG A 289 -12.27 18.49 -21.21
C ARG A 289 -10.91 17.88 -20.88
N LYS A 290 -10.30 18.29 -19.76
CA LYS A 290 -9.03 17.72 -19.28
C LYS A 290 -9.17 16.26 -18.83
N LYS A 291 -10.33 15.88 -18.26
CA LYS A 291 -10.66 14.49 -17.92
C LYS A 291 -10.93 13.65 -19.17
N GLU A 292 -11.72 14.16 -20.11
CA GLU A 292 -11.98 13.51 -21.42
C GLU A 292 -10.68 13.24 -22.17
N LEU A 293 -9.71 14.17 -22.09
CA LEU A 293 -8.38 13.97 -22.67
C LEU A 293 -7.65 12.75 -22.09
N ARG A 294 -7.94 12.30 -20.86
CA ARG A 294 -7.28 11.13 -20.25
C ARG A 294 -7.73 9.80 -20.82
N GLU A 295 -8.81 9.77 -21.60
CA GLU A 295 -9.22 8.57 -22.32
C GLU A 295 -8.15 8.18 -23.34
N PRO A 296 -7.73 6.90 -23.42
CA PRO A 296 -6.60 6.47 -24.25
C PRO A 296 -6.70 6.92 -25.72
N GLY A 297 -7.89 6.85 -26.32
CA GLY A 297 -8.12 7.28 -27.70
C GLY A 297 -7.92 8.78 -27.91
N ASN A 298 -8.46 9.61 -27.01
CA ASN A 298 -8.36 11.07 -27.08
C ASN A 298 -6.92 11.53 -26.84
N LEU A 299 -6.25 10.95 -25.84
CA LEU A 299 -4.86 11.27 -25.51
C LEU A 299 -3.94 10.98 -26.70
N MET A 300 -4.04 9.79 -27.27
CA MET A 300 -3.19 9.39 -28.39
C MET A 300 -3.47 10.24 -29.63
N THR A 301 -4.74 10.57 -29.90
CA THR A 301 -5.12 11.43 -31.02
C THR A 301 -4.54 12.84 -30.87
N LEU A 302 -4.57 13.42 -29.67
CA LEU A 302 -4.01 14.75 -29.43
C LEU A 302 -2.47 14.76 -29.57
N LEU A 303 -1.82 13.69 -29.14
CA LEU A 303 -0.37 13.56 -29.11
C LEU A 303 0.27 13.09 -30.43
N LYS A 304 -0.52 12.90 -31.50
CA LYS A 304 -0.05 12.33 -32.78
C LYS A 304 1.17 13.05 -33.39
N ASP A 305 1.25 14.38 -33.24
CA ASP A 305 2.30 15.23 -33.81
C ASP A 305 3.40 15.57 -32.78
N THR A 306 3.49 14.80 -31.70
CA THR A 306 4.47 14.96 -30.61
C THR A 306 5.31 13.69 -30.45
N PRO A 307 6.33 13.68 -29.57
CA PRO A 307 6.93 12.46 -29.03
C PRO A 307 5.92 11.63 -28.24
N GLN A 308 4.94 11.06 -28.96
CA GLN A 308 3.65 10.59 -28.46
C GLN A 308 3.82 9.67 -27.25
N THR A 309 4.65 8.63 -27.41
CA THR A 309 4.95 7.65 -26.37
C THR A 309 5.52 8.30 -25.11
N TYR A 310 6.46 9.24 -25.25
CA TYR A 310 7.15 9.87 -24.12
C TYR A 310 6.26 10.89 -23.42
N MET A 311 5.53 11.71 -24.18
CA MET A 311 4.57 12.67 -23.64
C MET A 311 3.41 11.98 -22.91
N ALA A 312 2.91 10.86 -23.46
CA ALA A 312 1.90 10.03 -22.82
C ALA A 312 2.42 9.43 -21.50
N ARG A 313 3.65 8.89 -21.48
CA ARG A 313 4.26 8.37 -20.24
C ARG A 313 4.36 9.44 -19.16
N ILE A 314 4.74 10.66 -19.51
CA ILE A 314 4.84 11.75 -18.52
C ILE A 314 3.48 12.07 -17.90
N ILE A 315 2.41 12.23 -18.70
CA ILE A 315 1.08 12.58 -18.13
C ILE A 315 0.46 11.43 -17.34
N LEU A 316 0.60 10.19 -17.82
CA LEU A 316 0.16 9.01 -17.09
C LEU A 316 0.93 8.85 -15.78
N TYR A 317 2.23 9.15 -15.77
CA TYR A 317 3.02 9.24 -14.54
C TYR A 317 2.49 10.31 -13.59
N ILE A 318 2.21 11.52 -14.07
CA ILE A 318 1.64 12.61 -13.26
C ILE A 318 0.30 12.21 -12.63
N ASP A 319 -0.54 11.47 -13.36
CA ASP A 319 -1.84 11.00 -12.87
C ASP A 319 -1.69 9.97 -11.71
N THR A 320 -0.55 9.30 -11.58
CA THR A 320 -0.25 8.43 -10.42
C THR A 320 0.10 9.20 -9.15
N LEU A 321 0.37 10.50 -9.25
CA LEU A 321 0.83 11.29 -8.11
C LEU A 321 -0.34 11.74 -7.24
N GLU A 322 -0.11 11.76 -5.94
CA GLU A 322 -1.01 12.28 -4.92
C GLU A 322 -0.49 13.60 -4.35
N TYR A 323 -1.29 14.24 -3.49
CA TYR A 323 -0.92 15.49 -2.81
C TYR A 323 0.43 15.38 -2.08
N ALA A 324 0.69 14.23 -1.46
CA ALA A 324 1.89 14.01 -0.67
C ALA A 324 3.09 13.51 -1.49
N SER A 325 2.86 13.06 -2.73
CA SER A 325 3.91 12.53 -3.59
C SER A 325 4.98 13.59 -3.90
N ILE A 326 6.22 13.12 -4.02
CA ILE A 326 7.34 13.90 -4.54
C ILE A 326 7.49 13.51 -6.01
N PRO A 327 7.28 14.43 -6.97
CA PRO A 327 7.51 14.10 -8.38
C PRO A 327 8.98 13.73 -8.62
N ASP A 328 9.20 12.69 -9.42
CA ASP A 328 10.51 12.25 -9.92
C ASP A 328 10.84 13.07 -11.16
N TYR A 329 11.44 14.24 -10.92
CA TYR A 329 11.88 15.15 -11.98
C TYR A 329 12.92 14.50 -12.91
N ASN A 330 13.71 13.55 -12.39
CA ASN A 330 14.71 12.85 -13.20
C ASN A 330 14.05 11.89 -14.19
N HIS A 331 12.95 11.22 -13.79
CA HIS A 331 12.14 10.43 -14.72
C HIS A 331 11.58 11.28 -15.87
N ILE A 332 11.02 12.46 -15.55
CA ILE A 332 10.47 13.38 -16.54
C ILE A 332 11.58 13.84 -17.50
N ALA A 333 12.72 14.29 -16.98
CA ALA A 333 13.87 14.70 -17.79
C ALA A 333 14.41 13.54 -18.66
N ALA A 334 14.41 12.30 -18.16
CA ALA A 334 14.82 11.13 -18.92
C ALA A 334 13.88 10.86 -20.12
N GLN A 335 12.56 11.04 -19.97
CA GLN A 335 11.62 10.91 -21.09
C GLN A 335 11.84 12.02 -22.15
N LEU A 336 12.18 13.24 -21.72
CA LEU A 336 12.51 14.34 -22.64
C LEU A 336 13.80 14.07 -23.43
N ASN A 337 14.86 13.64 -22.75
CA ASN A 337 16.12 13.27 -23.41
C ASN A 337 15.95 12.07 -24.35
N ALA A 338 15.17 11.06 -23.96
CA ALA A 338 14.84 9.94 -24.83
C ALA A 338 14.02 10.38 -26.06
N SER A 339 13.18 11.41 -25.93
CA SER A 339 12.46 12.01 -27.05
C SER A 339 13.42 12.66 -28.05
N MET A 340 14.42 13.42 -27.59
CA MET A 340 15.45 14.01 -28.48
C MET A 340 16.15 12.94 -29.31
N GLN A 341 16.59 11.85 -28.66
CA GLN A 341 17.31 10.75 -29.31
C GLN A 341 16.42 9.98 -30.29
N ALA A 342 15.20 9.61 -29.88
CA ALA A 342 14.30 8.81 -30.70
C ALA A 342 13.84 9.53 -31.97
N TYR A 343 13.72 10.86 -31.90
CA TYR A 343 13.34 11.70 -33.04
C TYR A 343 14.54 12.28 -33.79
N GLN A 344 15.77 11.85 -33.46
CA GLN A 344 17.02 12.29 -34.10
C GLN A 344 17.17 13.81 -34.16
N LEU A 345 16.75 14.49 -33.10
CA LEU A 345 16.84 15.94 -32.98
C LEU A 345 18.23 16.33 -32.50
N ASP A 346 18.83 17.34 -33.14
CA ASP A 346 20.09 17.90 -32.66
C ASP A 346 19.83 18.80 -31.45
N TYR A 347 20.58 18.58 -30.38
CA TYR A 347 20.46 19.34 -29.15
C TYR A 347 21.07 20.75 -29.28
N ASP A 348 22.10 20.88 -30.12
CA ASP A 348 22.88 22.10 -30.25
C ASP A 348 22.29 23.05 -31.33
N ASP A 349 21.23 22.62 -32.02
CA ASP A 349 20.46 23.42 -32.98
C ASP A 349 20.07 24.79 -32.39
N PRO A 350 20.14 25.90 -33.14
CA PRO A 350 19.68 27.19 -32.67
C PRO A 350 18.21 27.15 -32.18
N PRO A 351 17.86 27.79 -31.06
CA PRO A 351 16.45 27.88 -30.65
C PRO A 351 15.67 28.79 -31.60
N ASP A 352 14.36 28.59 -31.70
CA ASP A 352 13.55 29.28 -32.73
C ASP A 352 13.52 30.81 -32.56
N TRP A 353 13.76 31.31 -31.35
CA TRP A 353 13.82 32.74 -31.05
C TRP A 353 15.21 33.35 -31.25
N ASP A 354 16.25 32.53 -31.47
CA ASP A 354 17.60 32.95 -31.84
C ASP A 354 18.19 31.96 -32.84
N THR A 355 17.81 32.12 -34.11
CA THR A 355 18.22 31.20 -35.19
C THR A 355 19.68 31.37 -35.61
N THR A 356 20.43 32.30 -35.00
CA THR A 356 21.78 32.67 -35.43
C THR A 356 22.88 32.05 -34.59
N VAL A 357 22.56 31.68 -33.35
CA VAL A 357 23.53 31.18 -32.37
C VAL A 357 23.15 29.76 -31.96
N ALA A 358 24.15 28.86 -31.92
CA ALA A 358 23.96 27.51 -31.38
C ALA A 358 23.43 27.57 -29.95
N TYR A 359 22.73 26.52 -29.52
CA TYR A 359 22.16 26.51 -28.18
C TYR A 359 23.22 26.57 -27.09
N MET A 360 23.01 27.45 -26.11
CA MET A 360 23.92 27.69 -24.98
C MET A 360 23.16 27.70 -23.65
N GLY A 361 21.94 27.16 -23.63
CA GLY A 361 21.14 27.09 -22.40
C GLY A 361 21.65 25.98 -21.47
N PRO A 362 21.41 26.11 -20.15
CA PRO A 362 21.73 25.06 -19.21
C PRO A 362 20.97 23.77 -19.55
N ARG A 363 21.65 22.63 -19.43
CA ARG A 363 21.05 21.31 -19.58
C ARG A 363 20.50 20.85 -18.23
N TYR A 364 19.52 19.95 -18.25
CA TYR A 364 19.02 19.35 -17.01
C TYR A 364 20.13 18.53 -16.32
N GLU A 365 20.55 18.95 -15.13
CA GLU A 365 21.50 18.19 -14.31
C GLU A 365 20.77 17.15 -13.45
N TYR A 366 21.20 15.90 -13.57
CA TYR A 366 20.71 14.81 -12.75
C TYR A 366 21.06 15.07 -11.27
N ASP A 367 20.04 15.19 -10.42
CA ASP A 367 20.24 15.36 -8.98
C ASP A 367 20.02 14.02 -8.26
N PRO A 368 21.10 13.34 -7.79
CA PRO A 368 20.99 12.10 -7.04
C PRO A 368 20.43 12.31 -5.62
N SER A 369 20.41 13.54 -5.09
CA SER A 369 19.93 13.83 -3.73
C SER A 369 18.41 13.65 -3.57
N TYR A 370 17.65 13.75 -4.68
CA TYR A 370 16.24 13.36 -4.75
C TYR A 370 16.05 11.84 -4.66
N VAL A 371 17.07 11.05 -4.99
CA VAL A 371 17.09 9.59 -4.86
C VAL A 371 17.71 9.14 -3.53
N MET A 372 18.71 9.86 -2.99
CA MET A 372 19.50 9.45 -1.81
C MET A 372 18.87 9.75 -0.43
N LYS A 373 17.90 10.66 -0.30
CA LYS A 373 17.18 10.84 0.98
C LYS A 373 16.32 9.63 1.39
N PHE A 374 16.25 8.60 0.56
CA PHE A 374 15.53 7.36 0.81
C PHE A 374 16.30 6.29 1.62
N SER A 375 17.55 6.52 2.05
CA SER A 375 18.35 5.43 2.66
C SER A 375 18.98 5.69 4.04
N SER A 376 19.04 6.91 4.60
CA SER A 376 19.51 7.03 5.99
C SER A 376 19.14 8.34 6.69
N SER A 377 18.80 8.20 7.98
CA SER A 377 18.67 9.20 9.05
C SER A 377 17.33 9.97 9.21
N ARG A 378 16.49 9.38 10.09
CA ARG A 378 15.49 9.99 11.00
C ARG A 378 14.62 11.12 10.45
N ILE A 379 13.49 10.74 9.86
CA ILE A 379 12.21 11.48 9.93
C ILE A 379 11.10 10.44 10.17
N TYR A 380 10.20 10.73 11.12
CA TYR A 380 9.05 9.91 11.52
C TYR A 380 8.05 9.69 10.35
N PRO A 381 7.21 8.63 10.42
CA PRO A 381 6.63 7.99 9.25
C PRO A 381 5.38 8.74 8.76
N CYS A 382 5.48 9.39 7.59
CA CYS A 382 4.31 9.64 6.75
C CYS A 382 4.20 8.48 5.76
N THR A 383 3.29 7.55 6.05
CA THR A 383 2.84 6.53 5.10
C THR A 383 2.14 7.20 3.93
N VAL A 384 2.84 7.22 2.81
CA VAL A 384 2.25 7.32 1.47
C VAL A 384 2.79 6.09 0.76
N GLU A 385 2.09 4.98 0.94
CA GLU A 385 2.26 3.85 0.03
C GLU A 385 1.67 4.29 -1.30
N ALA A 386 2.53 4.52 -2.28
CA ALA A 386 2.14 4.46 -3.67
C ALA A 386 1.66 3.03 -3.93
N THR A 387 0.38 2.76 -3.66
CA THR A 387 -0.31 1.60 -4.20
C THR A 387 -0.31 1.75 -5.71
N THR A 388 0.63 1.09 -6.38
CA THR A 388 0.46 0.68 -7.76
C THR A 388 -0.74 -0.26 -7.80
N ASN A 389 -1.94 0.32 -7.89
CA ASN A 389 -3.17 -0.36 -8.24
C ASN A 389 -3.11 -0.71 -9.74
N PHE A 390 -2.36 -1.74 -10.09
CA PHE A 390 -2.59 -2.47 -11.33
C PHE A 390 -3.73 -3.46 -11.08
N SER A 391 -4.95 -2.99 -11.26
CA SER A 391 -6.11 -3.86 -11.49
C SER A 391 -6.02 -4.40 -12.93
N HIS A 392 -5.44 -5.58 -13.11
CA HIS A 392 -5.67 -6.36 -14.33
C HIS A 392 -6.68 -7.47 -14.03
N SER A 393 -7.96 -7.16 -14.22
CA SER A 393 -8.98 -8.15 -14.53
C SER A 393 -8.63 -8.79 -15.87
N ARG A 394 -8.59 -10.11 -15.91
CA ARG A 394 -8.28 -10.87 -17.11
C ARG A 394 -9.54 -10.95 -17.99
N SER A 395 -9.73 -9.98 -18.88
CA SER A 395 -10.53 -10.15 -20.09
C SER A 395 -10.15 -9.08 -21.13
N GLU A 396 -9.39 -9.53 -22.13
CA GLU A 396 -9.30 -8.98 -23.50
C GLU A 396 -9.43 -7.46 -23.68
N TYR A 397 -8.38 -6.69 -23.37
CA TYR A 397 -8.11 -5.43 -24.09
C TYR A 397 -6.60 -5.27 -24.32
N PHE A 398 -6.25 -5.32 -25.61
CA PHE A 398 -5.05 -4.81 -26.29
C PHE A 398 -3.72 -4.75 -25.51
N PHE A 399 -2.77 -5.57 -25.98
CA PHE A 399 -1.33 -5.43 -25.80
C PHE A 399 -0.87 -3.98 -26.03
N ILE A 400 -0.72 -3.19 -24.96
CA ILE A 400 0.23 -2.09 -24.92
C ILE A 400 1.39 -2.58 -24.06
N ASP A 401 2.50 -2.81 -24.73
CA ASP A 401 3.75 -3.37 -24.23
C ASP A 401 4.22 -2.64 -22.94
N GLN A 402 4.19 -3.33 -21.79
CA GLN A 402 4.78 -2.86 -20.51
C GLN A 402 6.33 -2.95 -20.50
N SER A 403 6.95 -3.39 -21.60
CA SER A 403 8.41 -3.52 -21.79
C SER A 403 9.29 -2.32 -21.38
N PRO A 404 8.90 -1.03 -21.54
CA PRO A 404 9.88 0.06 -21.44
C PRO A 404 10.33 0.39 -20.01
N SER A 405 9.51 0.06 -19.00
CA SER A 405 9.85 0.31 -17.58
C SER A 405 10.85 -0.70 -17.03
N MET A 406 10.78 -1.95 -17.53
CA MET A 406 11.64 -3.04 -17.09
C MET A 406 13.01 -3.01 -17.76
N GLU A 407 13.05 -2.63 -19.05
CA GLU A 407 14.31 -2.44 -19.79
C GLU A 407 15.22 -1.41 -19.10
N TYR A 408 14.66 -0.29 -18.63
CA TYR A 408 15.41 0.72 -17.87
C TYR A 408 15.99 0.18 -16.56
N LEU A 409 15.21 -0.58 -15.77
CA LEU A 409 15.69 -1.13 -14.49
C LEU A 409 16.78 -2.18 -14.72
N LEU A 410 16.62 -3.04 -15.73
CA LEU A 410 17.63 -4.02 -16.09
C LEU A 410 18.89 -3.36 -16.65
N ASP A 411 18.78 -2.31 -17.45
CA ASP A 411 19.93 -1.55 -17.94
C ASP A 411 20.70 -0.90 -16.78
N LYS A 412 19.98 -0.35 -15.80
CA LYS A 412 20.56 0.32 -14.63
C LYS A 412 21.23 -0.62 -13.64
N TYR A 413 20.65 -1.80 -13.40
CA TYR A 413 21.05 -2.67 -12.28
C TYR A 413 21.63 -4.03 -12.71
N PHE A 414 21.42 -4.49 -13.95
CA PHE A 414 21.83 -5.83 -14.39
C PHE A 414 22.78 -5.79 -15.59
N PHE A 415 22.37 -5.19 -16.71
CA PHE A 415 23.14 -5.23 -17.95
C PHE A 415 24.46 -4.45 -17.87
N HIS A 416 24.57 -3.39 -17.06
CA HIS A 416 25.83 -2.67 -16.84
C HIS A 416 26.90 -3.52 -16.11
N ILE A 417 26.51 -4.59 -15.42
CA ILE A 417 27.44 -5.44 -14.63
C ILE A 417 28.03 -6.57 -15.49
N LEU A 418 27.47 -6.84 -16.67
CA LEU A 418 27.92 -7.93 -17.53
C LEU A 418 29.25 -7.57 -18.23
N PRO A 419 30.24 -8.48 -18.25
CA PRO A 419 31.54 -8.22 -18.85
C PRO A 419 31.55 -8.28 -20.40
N PHE A 420 30.38 -8.35 -21.04
CA PHE A 420 30.22 -8.46 -22.49
C PHE A 420 28.95 -7.71 -22.96
N GLY A 421 28.98 -7.23 -24.20
CA GLY A 421 27.83 -6.54 -24.81
C GLY A 421 26.68 -7.51 -25.10
N VAL A 422 25.47 -7.15 -24.65
CA VAL A 422 24.24 -7.90 -24.91
C VAL A 422 23.48 -7.27 -26.06
N THR A 423 23.07 -8.08 -27.06
CA THR A 423 22.34 -7.61 -28.24
C THR A 423 20.94 -7.09 -27.86
N PRO A 424 20.35 -6.15 -28.62
CA PRO A 424 19.02 -5.60 -28.35
C PRO A 424 17.93 -6.67 -28.25
N GLU A 425 17.98 -7.72 -29.08
CA GLU A 425 17.02 -8.82 -29.08
C GLU A 425 17.11 -9.63 -27.78
N THR A 426 18.34 -9.85 -27.30
CA THR A 426 18.60 -10.57 -26.05
C THR A 426 18.16 -9.73 -24.84
N ARG A 427 18.36 -8.40 -24.87
CA ARG A 427 17.88 -7.49 -23.82
C ARG A 427 16.36 -7.50 -23.71
N LYS A 428 15.65 -7.43 -24.84
CA LYS A 428 14.19 -7.50 -24.88
C LYS A 428 13.67 -8.84 -24.35
N ALA A 429 14.30 -9.96 -24.71
CA ALA A 429 13.92 -11.28 -24.21
C ALA A 429 14.12 -11.42 -22.69
N VAL A 430 15.23 -10.88 -22.15
CA VAL A 430 15.48 -10.84 -20.70
C VAL A 430 14.53 -9.88 -20.00
N GLY A 431 14.19 -8.74 -20.61
CA GLY A 431 13.17 -7.80 -20.13
C GLY A 431 11.81 -8.46 -19.95
N GLN A 432 11.33 -9.15 -20.98
CA GLN A 432 10.07 -9.88 -20.92
C GLN A 432 10.11 -11.01 -19.89
N SER A 433 11.21 -11.77 -19.81
CA SER A 433 11.36 -12.84 -18.83
C SER A 433 11.38 -12.30 -17.39
N THR A 434 12.04 -11.16 -17.17
CA THR A 434 12.07 -10.47 -15.87
C THR A 434 10.70 -9.92 -15.50
N LEU A 435 9.98 -9.34 -16.45
CA LEU A 435 8.60 -8.89 -16.23
C LEU A 435 7.70 -10.07 -15.82
N ASN A 436 7.82 -11.22 -16.50
CA ASN A 436 7.08 -12.42 -16.13
C ASN A 436 7.44 -12.91 -14.72
N VAL A 437 8.72 -12.86 -14.32
CA VAL A 437 9.18 -13.22 -12.97
C VAL A 437 8.63 -12.25 -11.93
N ILE A 438 8.63 -10.95 -12.21
CA ILE A 438 8.12 -9.93 -11.29
C ILE A 438 6.59 -10.02 -11.17
N GLN A 439 5.88 -10.22 -12.27
CA GLN A 439 4.43 -10.46 -12.24
C GLN A 439 4.12 -11.72 -11.46
N TRP A 440 4.91 -12.79 -11.63
CA TRP A 440 4.77 -13.99 -10.84
C TRP A 440 5.08 -13.74 -9.36
N ALA A 441 6.11 -12.95 -9.04
CA ALA A 441 6.48 -12.63 -7.67
C ALA A 441 5.43 -11.74 -6.98
N ASP A 442 4.91 -10.73 -7.66
CA ASP A 442 3.84 -9.84 -7.20
C ASP A 442 2.53 -10.61 -6.99
N TRP A 443 2.22 -11.55 -7.90
CA TRP A 443 1.12 -12.49 -7.71
C TRP A 443 1.40 -13.46 -6.56
N PHE A 444 2.62 -13.97 -6.42
CA PHE A 444 2.91 -14.99 -5.42
C PHE A 444 2.87 -14.43 -3.99
N CYS A 445 3.47 -13.26 -3.76
CA CYS A 445 3.56 -12.64 -2.45
C CYS A 445 3.59 -11.10 -2.58
N LYS A 446 2.61 -10.45 -1.95
CA LYS A 446 2.50 -9.01 -1.88
C LYS A 446 2.65 -8.51 -0.44
N TYR A 447 3.32 -7.38 -0.30
CA TYR A 447 3.50 -6.69 0.97
C TYR A 447 2.52 -5.50 1.06
N GLU A 448 1.93 -5.32 2.23
CA GLU A 448 1.09 -4.16 2.57
C GLU A 448 1.58 -3.54 3.88
N SER A 449 1.53 -2.21 4.03
CA SER A 449 2.01 -1.55 5.24
C SER A 449 1.24 -2.01 6.47
N PRO A 450 1.94 -2.50 7.51
CA PRO A 450 1.33 -2.80 8.81
C PRO A 450 0.57 -1.61 9.40
N LEU A 451 1.00 -0.36 9.13
CA LEU A 451 0.33 0.83 9.67
C LEU A 451 -1.05 1.04 9.02
N LYS A 452 -1.15 0.83 7.70
CA LYS A 452 -2.43 0.90 6.98
C LYS A 452 -3.38 -0.19 7.47
N LEU A 453 -2.89 -1.43 7.56
CA LEU A 453 -3.68 -2.55 8.07
C LEU A 453 -4.14 -2.32 9.52
N PHE A 454 -3.28 -1.72 10.35
CA PHE A 454 -3.63 -1.41 11.74
C PHE A 454 -4.67 -0.30 11.86
N GLN A 455 -4.65 0.69 10.97
CA GLN A 455 -5.68 1.74 10.93
C GLN A 455 -7.05 1.18 10.50
N ASN A 456 -7.07 0.22 9.57
CA ASN A 456 -8.30 -0.38 9.06
C ASN A 456 -8.86 -1.47 9.99
N ASN A 457 -8.01 -2.40 10.44
CA ASN A 457 -8.39 -3.51 11.29
C ASN A 457 -7.23 -3.91 12.24
N PRO A 458 -7.07 -3.22 13.38
CA PRO A 458 -5.98 -3.49 14.32
C PRO A 458 -6.06 -4.90 14.92
N TYR A 459 -7.26 -5.44 15.05
CA TYR A 459 -7.51 -6.77 15.61
C TYR A 459 -7.02 -7.88 14.66
N PHE A 460 -7.11 -7.68 13.35
CA PHE A 460 -6.57 -8.61 12.36
C PHE A 460 -5.04 -8.65 12.38
N VAL A 461 -4.38 -7.48 12.42
CA VAL A 461 -2.90 -7.41 12.51
C VAL A 461 -2.40 -8.10 13.79
N LEU A 462 -3.10 -7.89 14.91
CA LEU A 462 -2.79 -8.58 16.17
C LEU A 462 -3.00 -10.09 16.05
N ALA A 463 -4.06 -10.53 15.38
CA ALA A 463 -4.30 -11.95 15.12
C ALA A 463 -3.19 -12.56 14.26
N GLU A 464 -2.73 -11.88 13.20
CA GLU A 464 -1.60 -12.36 12.38
C GLU A 464 -0.36 -12.58 13.25
N ALA A 465 0.00 -11.61 14.09
CA ALA A 465 1.15 -11.70 14.98
C ALA A 465 1.01 -12.87 15.97
N VAL A 466 -0.16 -13.05 16.59
CA VAL A 466 -0.44 -14.15 17.51
C VAL A 466 -0.33 -15.49 16.80
N PHE A 467 -1.01 -15.69 15.67
CA PHE A 467 -1.00 -16.98 14.97
C PHE A 467 0.36 -17.35 14.38
N VAL A 468 1.16 -16.37 13.94
CA VAL A 468 2.57 -16.60 13.57
C VAL A 468 3.39 -17.03 14.78
N PHE A 469 3.16 -16.44 15.96
CA PHE A 469 3.81 -16.86 17.20
C PHE A 469 3.38 -18.27 17.65
N LEU A 470 2.09 -18.61 17.53
CA LEU A 470 1.59 -19.97 17.78
C LEU A 470 2.20 -20.98 16.80
N CYS A 471 2.38 -20.60 15.53
CA CYS A 471 3.11 -21.38 14.54
C CYS A 471 4.54 -21.68 15.01
N LEU A 472 5.25 -20.68 15.55
CA LEU A 472 6.58 -20.87 16.11
C LEU A 472 6.58 -21.82 17.31
N LEU A 473 5.63 -21.70 18.25
CA LEU A 473 5.52 -22.62 19.39
C LEU A 473 5.30 -24.08 18.94
N THR A 474 4.40 -24.31 17.99
CA THR A 474 4.17 -25.66 17.45
C THR A 474 5.38 -26.20 16.69
N PHE A 475 6.12 -25.34 15.97
CA PHE A 475 7.36 -25.71 15.31
C PHE A 475 8.46 -26.07 16.33
N LEU A 476 8.63 -25.29 17.41
CA LEU A 476 9.60 -25.56 18.46
C LEU A 476 9.31 -26.88 19.15
N HIS A 477 8.03 -27.17 19.44
CA HIS A 477 7.61 -28.49 19.94
C HIS A 477 7.97 -29.60 18.95
N ALA A 478 7.62 -29.43 17.66
CA ALA A 478 7.91 -30.41 16.62
C ALA A 478 9.42 -30.68 16.47
N TYR A 479 10.22 -29.63 16.50
CA TYR A 479 11.67 -29.70 16.42
C TYR A 479 12.28 -30.40 17.65
N ARG A 480 11.82 -30.05 18.85
CA ARG A 480 12.26 -30.64 20.12
C ARG A 480 11.96 -32.14 20.21
N HIS A 481 10.79 -32.56 19.73
CA HIS A 481 10.34 -33.95 19.78
C HIS A 481 10.79 -34.80 18.58
N GLY A 482 11.41 -34.19 17.55
CA GLY A 482 12.13 -34.88 16.49
C GLY A 482 11.32 -35.32 15.27
N GLY A 483 11.89 -36.25 14.49
CA GLY A 483 11.53 -36.58 13.10
C GLY A 483 10.04 -36.58 12.77
N ARG A 484 9.26 -37.56 13.26
CA ARG A 484 7.84 -37.71 12.87
C ARG A 484 6.99 -36.48 13.16
N HIS A 485 7.28 -35.76 14.24
CA HIS A 485 6.57 -34.55 14.63
C HIS A 485 6.91 -33.39 13.69
N LEU A 486 8.17 -33.27 13.28
CA LEU A 486 8.59 -32.29 12.27
C LEU A 486 7.96 -32.58 10.90
N TYR A 487 7.94 -33.84 10.45
CA TYR A 487 7.31 -34.20 9.18
C TYR A 487 5.79 -34.04 9.22
N LEU A 488 5.14 -34.33 10.36
CA LEU A 488 3.73 -34.04 10.56
C LEU A 488 3.45 -32.54 10.41
N TRP A 489 4.26 -31.70 11.07
CA TRP A 489 4.15 -30.24 10.96
C TRP A 489 4.31 -29.78 9.49
N ILE A 490 5.29 -30.33 8.77
CA ILE A 490 5.46 -30.08 7.33
C ILE A 490 4.24 -30.55 6.53
N GLY A 491 3.71 -31.73 6.79
CA GLY A 491 2.53 -32.28 6.10
C GLY A 491 1.28 -31.42 6.29
N LEU A 492 1.08 -30.88 7.49
CA LEU A 492 0.00 -29.93 7.78
C LEU A 492 0.22 -28.57 7.10
N THR A 493 1.48 -28.13 6.97
CA THR A 493 1.81 -26.95 6.15
C THR A 493 1.49 -27.21 4.68
N VAL A 494 1.83 -28.38 4.13
CA VAL A 494 1.45 -28.76 2.76
C VAL A 494 -0.06 -28.81 2.59
N PHE A 495 -0.80 -29.32 3.59
CA PHE A 495 -2.26 -29.27 3.60
C PHE A 495 -2.79 -27.83 3.52
N ALA A 496 -2.27 -26.93 4.37
CA ALA A 496 -2.66 -25.51 4.35
C ALA A 496 -2.46 -24.90 2.96
N PHE A 497 -1.24 -25.00 2.41
CA PHE A 497 -0.93 -24.50 1.07
C PHE A 497 -1.81 -25.11 -0.01
N THR A 498 -2.05 -26.43 0.03
CA THR A 498 -2.91 -27.10 -0.96
C THR A 498 -4.35 -26.61 -0.86
N SER A 499 -4.89 -26.49 0.35
CA SER A 499 -6.27 -26.05 0.56
C SER A 499 -6.52 -24.62 0.09
N GLU A 500 -5.59 -23.71 0.43
CA GLU A 500 -5.69 -22.29 0.07
C GLU A 500 -5.37 -22.05 -1.41
N PHE A 501 -4.43 -22.80 -1.99
CA PHE A 501 -4.15 -22.70 -3.42
C PHE A 501 -5.34 -23.16 -4.27
N LEU A 502 -6.00 -24.26 -3.87
CA LEU A 502 -7.15 -24.78 -4.59
C LEU A 502 -8.39 -23.89 -4.44
N SER A 503 -8.61 -23.30 -3.26
CA SER A 503 -9.72 -22.35 -3.04
C SER A 503 -9.59 -21.10 -3.93
N VAL A 504 -8.36 -20.66 -4.21
CA VAL A 504 -8.08 -19.53 -5.11
C VAL A 504 -8.09 -19.93 -6.58
N SER A 505 -7.57 -21.12 -6.91
CA SER A 505 -7.37 -21.55 -8.30
C SER A 505 -8.63 -22.10 -8.97
N ILE A 506 -9.59 -22.60 -8.19
CA ILE A 506 -10.83 -23.20 -8.69
C ILE A 506 -12.00 -22.29 -8.30
N PRO A 507 -12.59 -21.53 -9.25
CA PRO A 507 -13.67 -20.58 -8.96
C PRO A 507 -14.85 -21.19 -8.20
N GLU A 508 -15.19 -22.45 -8.48
CA GLU A 508 -16.27 -23.17 -7.81
C GLU A 508 -16.01 -23.36 -6.31
N LEU A 509 -14.75 -23.40 -5.89
CA LEU A 509 -14.32 -23.52 -4.49
C LEU A 509 -14.11 -22.16 -3.80
N SER A 510 -14.20 -21.04 -4.52
CA SER A 510 -14.03 -19.68 -3.98
C SER A 510 -15.28 -19.24 -3.20
N ILE A 511 -15.38 -19.70 -1.95
CA ILE A 511 -16.50 -19.42 -1.05
C ILE A 511 -16.19 -18.37 0.04
N SER A 512 -14.93 -17.95 0.15
CA SER A 512 -14.45 -16.98 1.13
C SER A 512 -13.30 -16.14 0.62
N TRP A 513 -13.17 -14.94 1.19
CA TRP A 513 -12.09 -14.00 0.90
C TRP A 513 -11.49 -13.50 2.19
N HIS A 514 -10.16 -13.54 2.33
CA HIS A 514 -9.48 -13.05 3.53
C HIS A 514 -9.28 -11.54 3.50
N ALA A 515 -9.20 -10.94 4.69
CA ALA A 515 -8.65 -9.60 4.83
C ALA A 515 -7.17 -9.57 4.42
N GLN A 516 -6.72 -8.41 3.96
CA GLN A 516 -5.32 -8.20 3.54
C GLN A 516 -4.39 -8.28 4.75
N GLY A 517 -3.39 -9.17 4.67
CA GLY A 517 -2.32 -9.31 5.65
C GLY A 517 -1.04 -8.61 5.24
N VAL A 518 -0.14 -8.44 6.21
CA VAL A 518 1.17 -7.80 6.00
C VAL A 518 1.94 -8.47 4.86
N LEU A 519 1.82 -9.79 4.78
CA LEU A 519 2.23 -10.59 3.64
C LEU A 519 1.02 -11.40 3.16
N SER A 520 0.59 -11.13 1.94
CA SER A 520 -0.55 -11.81 1.31
C SER A 520 -0.09 -12.55 0.06
N PHE A 521 -0.50 -13.81 -0.06
CA PHE A 521 -0.11 -14.73 -1.14
C PHE A 521 -1.24 -14.93 -2.13
N PHE A 522 -0.89 -15.49 -3.30
CA PHE A 522 -1.81 -15.87 -4.37
C PHE A 522 -2.71 -14.72 -4.86
N GLY A 523 -2.09 -13.59 -5.15
CA GLY A 523 -2.73 -12.40 -5.71
C GLY A 523 -3.57 -11.69 -4.67
N MET A 524 -3.02 -11.47 -3.46
CA MET A 524 -3.69 -10.81 -2.34
C MET A 524 -4.88 -11.59 -1.77
N ARG A 525 -4.93 -12.92 -1.94
CA ARG A 525 -6.07 -13.74 -1.51
C ARG A 525 -5.89 -14.39 -0.14
N VAL A 526 -4.64 -14.68 0.26
CA VAL A 526 -4.35 -15.53 1.41
C VAL A 526 -3.26 -14.91 2.30
N PRO A 527 -3.57 -14.44 3.52
CA PRO A 527 -2.57 -13.87 4.41
C PRO A 527 -1.61 -14.94 4.97
N LEU A 528 -0.41 -14.53 5.36
CA LEU A 528 0.66 -15.43 5.82
C LEU A 528 0.21 -16.39 6.93
N TYR A 529 -0.53 -15.90 7.92
CA TYR A 529 -0.93 -16.72 9.08
C TYR A 529 -1.92 -17.84 8.70
N ALA A 530 -2.66 -17.70 7.59
CA ALA A 530 -3.53 -18.75 7.09
C ALA A 530 -2.73 -19.95 6.54
N LEU A 531 -1.57 -19.68 5.92
CA LEU A 531 -0.63 -20.70 5.43
C LEU A 531 0.28 -21.23 6.56
N LEU A 532 0.74 -20.35 7.44
CA LEU A 532 1.70 -20.61 8.50
C LEU A 532 1.18 -20.10 9.85
N GLY A 533 0.21 -20.81 10.41
CA GLY A 533 -0.36 -20.50 11.71
C GLY A 533 -1.57 -21.35 12.03
N THR A 534 -2.64 -21.22 11.25
CA THR A 534 -3.94 -21.83 11.56
C THR A 534 -3.90 -23.36 11.60
N HIS A 535 -3.45 -24.01 10.51
CA HIS A 535 -3.43 -25.46 10.38
C HIS A 535 -2.44 -26.14 11.32
N GLN A 536 -1.33 -25.47 11.61
CA GLN A 536 -0.33 -25.90 12.57
C GLN A 536 -0.94 -25.79 13.98
N THR A 537 -1.55 -24.66 14.33
CA THR A 537 -2.20 -24.52 15.64
C THR A 537 -3.31 -25.54 15.84
N PHE A 538 -4.25 -25.67 14.91
CA PHE A 538 -5.44 -26.51 15.13
C PHE A 538 -5.23 -27.99 14.82
N GLY A 539 -4.43 -28.31 13.80
CA GLY A 539 -4.19 -29.68 13.35
C GLY A 539 -3.06 -30.36 14.11
N TYR A 540 -1.92 -29.67 14.32
CA TYR A 540 -0.75 -30.27 14.96
C TYR A 540 -1.00 -30.49 16.45
N ILE A 541 -1.56 -29.48 17.14
CA ILE A 541 -1.91 -29.62 18.57
C ILE A 541 -2.89 -30.77 18.76
N ALA A 542 -3.98 -30.80 17.97
CA ALA A 542 -4.98 -31.87 18.03
C ALA A 542 -4.36 -33.26 17.81
N TYR A 543 -3.48 -33.41 16.81
CA TYR A 543 -2.78 -34.66 16.57
C TYR A 543 -1.94 -35.10 17.77
N VAL A 544 -1.10 -34.21 18.28
CA VAL A 544 -0.21 -34.55 19.40
C VAL A 544 -1.03 -34.96 20.61
N LEU A 545 -2.06 -34.20 20.98
CA LEU A 545 -2.90 -34.52 22.13
C LEU A 545 -3.59 -35.88 22.01
N VAL A 546 -4.13 -36.20 20.84
CA VAL A 546 -4.83 -37.48 20.61
C VAL A 546 -3.85 -38.64 20.51
N SER A 547 -2.65 -38.43 19.96
CA SER A 547 -1.61 -39.45 19.87
C SER A 547 -1.16 -39.93 21.26
N ARG A 548 -1.17 -39.04 22.27
CA ARG A 548 -0.88 -39.37 23.68
C ARG A 548 -1.91 -40.30 24.31
N MET A 549 -3.09 -40.41 23.72
CA MET A 549 -4.11 -41.37 24.14
C MET A 549 -3.85 -42.77 23.59
N HIS A 550 -2.89 -42.97 22.66
CA HIS A 550 -2.56 -44.27 22.06
C HIS A 550 -3.78 -45.07 21.53
N LEU A 551 -4.76 -44.37 20.98
CA LEU A 551 -5.94 -44.95 20.35
C LEU A 551 -5.55 -45.82 19.14
N PRO A 552 -6.41 -46.76 18.70
CA PRO A 552 -6.18 -47.45 17.44
C PRO A 552 -6.26 -46.48 16.26
N TRP A 553 -5.51 -46.74 15.19
CA TRP A 553 -5.36 -45.83 14.02
C TRP A 553 -6.69 -45.34 13.44
N TRP A 554 -7.73 -46.20 13.45
CA TRP A 554 -9.05 -45.88 12.93
C TRP A 554 -9.86 -44.95 13.85
N ALA A 555 -9.56 -44.89 15.16
CA ALA A 555 -10.19 -43.98 16.12
C ALA A 555 -9.38 -42.70 16.37
N GLU A 556 -8.07 -42.73 16.09
CA GLU A 556 -7.19 -41.58 16.21
C GLU A 556 -7.61 -40.43 15.28
N GLY A 557 -7.90 -40.72 14.00
CA GLY A 557 -8.41 -39.72 13.05
C GLY A 557 -9.65 -38.96 13.55
N PRO A 558 -10.74 -39.65 13.95
CA PRO A 558 -11.91 -39.02 14.57
C PRO A 558 -11.58 -38.18 15.81
N GLY A 559 -10.65 -38.63 16.65
CA GLY A 559 -10.18 -37.87 17.81
C GLY A 559 -9.49 -36.55 17.42
N VAL A 560 -8.64 -36.59 16.39
CA VAL A 560 -8.00 -35.38 15.85
C VAL A 560 -9.05 -34.44 15.27
N GLY A 561 -10.02 -34.95 14.51
CA GLY A 561 -11.12 -34.14 13.97
C GLY A 561 -11.89 -33.37 15.06
N VAL A 562 -12.34 -34.06 16.12
CA VAL A 562 -13.08 -33.43 17.23
C VAL A 562 -12.22 -32.42 17.99
N SER A 563 -10.94 -32.75 18.24
CA SER A 563 -10.02 -31.85 18.94
C SER A 563 -9.71 -30.60 18.11
N SER A 564 -9.53 -30.76 16.80
CA SER A 564 -9.36 -29.64 15.86
C SER A 564 -10.61 -28.76 15.79
N PHE A 565 -11.82 -29.34 15.85
CA PHE A 565 -13.06 -28.56 15.93
C PHE A 565 -13.13 -27.68 17.18
N MET A 566 -12.74 -28.21 18.34
CA MET A 566 -12.72 -27.47 19.61
C MET A 566 -11.78 -26.26 19.58
N LEU A 567 -10.62 -26.39 18.94
CA LEU A 567 -9.69 -25.28 18.73
C LEU A 567 -10.25 -24.27 17.70
N LEU A 568 -10.79 -24.76 16.59
CA LEU A 568 -11.23 -23.92 15.46
C LEU A 568 -12.50 -23.10 15.73
N LEU A 569 -13.43 -23.59 16.55
CA LEU A 569 -14.77 -22.99 16.71
C LEU A 569 -14.72 -21.52 17.19
N PRO A 570 -14.06 -21.19 18.32
CA PRO A 570 -14.01 -19.80 18.79
C PRO A 570 -13.30 -18.88 17.78
N TYR A 571 -12.19 -19.35 17.21
CA TYR A 571 -11.43 -18.62 16.18
C TYR A 571 -12.32 -18.22 15.00
N ARG A 572 -13.15 -19.14 14.49
CA ARG A 572 -13.96 -18.83 13.31
C ARG A 572 -15.09 -17.84 13.61
N ILE A 573 -15.72 -17.94 14.77
CA ILE A 573 -16.80 -17.02 15.16
C ILE A 573 -16.24 -15.59 15.31
N VAL A 574 -15.13 -15.44 16.04
CA VAL A 574 -14.47 -14.16 16.26
C VAL A 574 -13.95 -13.57 14.95
N GLY A 575 -13.23 -14.36 14.15
CA GLY A 575 -12.67 -13.89 12.88
C GLY A 575 -13.72 -13.52 11.84
N THR A 576 -14.87 -14.21 11.84
CA THR A 576 -16.03 -13.77 11.06
C THR A 576 -16.46 -12.39 11.57
N LYS A 577 -16.86 -12.24 12.84
CA LYS A 577 -17.39 -10.95 13.34
C LYS A 577 -16.43 -9.76 13.22
N LEU A 578 -15.11 -10.00 13.22
CA LEU A 578 -14.06 -8.99 13.05
C LEU A 578 -13.52 -8.88 11.62
N LEU A 579 -14.23 -9.43 10.63
CA LEU A 579 -13.92 -9.33 9.21
C LEU A 579 -12.49 -9.79 8.85
N TRP A 580 -12.00 -10.87 9.46
CA TRP A 580 -10.75 -11.52 9.04
C TRP A 580 -10.92 -12.25 7.71
N TRP A 581 -12.17 -12.54 7.34
CA TRP A 581 -12.60 -13.01 6.04
C TRP A 581 -14.07 -12.67 5.80
N THR A 582 -14.52 -12.69 4.55
CA THR A 582 -15.95 -12.60 4.18
C THR A 582 -16.39 -13.89 3.49
N TRP A 583 -17.68 -14.22 3.62
CA TRP A 583 -18.29 -15.42 3.05
C TRP A 583 -19.13 -15.08 1.82
N HIS A 584 -19.24 -16.02 0.89
CA HIS A 584 -20.20 -15.92 -0.21
C HIS A 584 -21.64 -15.80 0.31
N GLY A 585 -22.40 -14.83 -0.20
CA GLY A 585 -23.71 -14.47 0.33
C GLY A 585 -24.83 -15.46 0.01
N SER A 586 -24.83 -16.01 -1.21
CA SER A 586 -25.93 -16.84 -1.75
C SER A 586 -25.56 -18.31 -1.94
N ASP A 587 -24.40 -18.76 -1.44
CA ASP A 587 -23.98 -20.15 -1.61
C ASP A 587 -24.84 -21.07 -0.70
N PRO A 588 -25.54 -22.07 -1.26
CA PRO A 588 -26.44 -22.92 -0.49
C PRO A 588 -25.70 -23.74 0.59
N THR A 589 -24.42 -24.04 0.38
CA THR A 589 -23.59 -24.77 1.35
C THR A 589 -23.26 -23.93 2.57
N LEU A 590 -23.41 -22.59 2.49
CA LEU A 590 -23.11 -21.65 3.58
C LEU A 590 -24.36 -21.06 4.25
N SER A 591 -25.55 -21.53 3.88
CA SER A 591 -26.82 -20.94 4.30
C SER A 591 -27.07 -21.01 5.82
N ASP A 592 -26.68 -22.11 6.47
CA ASP A 592 -26.87 -22.32 7.91
C ASP A 592 -25.62 -21.87 8.69
N ARG A 593 -25.77 -20.84 9.53
CA ARG A 593 -24.66 -20.11 10.17
C ARG A 593 -24.82 -20.03 11.69
N LEU A 594 -23.73 -20.29 12.41
CA LEU A 594 -23.57 -20.02 13.84
C LEU A 594 -22.82 -18.70 14.01
N TYR A 595 -23.48 -17.66 14.52
CA TYR A 595 -22.91 -16.31 14.68
C TYR A 595 -22.22 -15.76 13.40
N GLY A 596 -22.81 -16.05 12.23
CA GLY A 596 -22.29 -15.65 10.91
C GLY A 596 -21.34 -16.67 10.26
N THR A 597 -20.83 -17.65 11.03
CA THR A 597 -19.93 -18.69 10.53
C THR A 597 -20.71 -19.92 10.01
N PRO A 598 -20.48 -20.36 8.77
CA PRO A 598 -21.16 -21.53 8.20
C PRO A 598 -20.86 -22.87 8.91
N TRP A 599 -21.91 -23.66 9.20
CA TRP A 599 -21.77 -24.98 9.84
C TRP A 599 -21.02 -26.01 9.00
N SER A 600 -21.20 -25.97 7.68
CA SER A 600 -20.57 -26.90 6.72
C SER A 600 -19.04 -26.88 6.78
N LEU A 601 -18.44 -25.72 7.06
CA LEU A 601 -16.98 -25.56 7.13
C LEU A 601 -16.35 -26.29 8.31
N PHE A 602 -17.06 -26.37 9.44
CA PHE A 602 -16.61 -27.15 10.58
C PHE A 602 -16.58 -28.64 10.25
N CYS A 603 -17.60 -29.14 9.54
CA CYS A 603 -17.64 -30.53 9.05
C CYS A 603 -16.47 -30.82 8.11
N SER A 604 -16.26 -29.95 7.11
CA SER A 604 -15.21 -30.11 6.11
C SER A 604 -13.83 -30.17 6.77
N TYR A 605 -13.52 -29.25 7.68
CA TYR A 605 -12.23 -29.24 8.36
C TYR A 605 -12.02 -30.46 9.28
N THR A 606 -13.06 -30.85 10.03
CA THR A 606 -13.06 -32.04 10.90
C THR A 606 -12.83 -33.33 10.08
N ALA A 607 -13.46 -33.42 8.90
CA ALA A 607 -13.29 -34.54 7.99
C ALA A 607 -11.88 -34.58 7.37
N CYS A 608 -11.38 -33.44 6.89
CA CYS A 608 -10.04 -33.34 6.30
C CYS A 608 -8.94 -33.71 7.29
N THR A 609 -9.01 -33.23 8.53
CA THR A 609 -8.02 -33.55 9.58
C THR A 609 -8.07 -35.02 10.00
N CYS A 610 -9.26 -35.61 10.10
CA CYS A 610 -9.42 -37.05 10.30
C CYS A 610 -8.78 -37.88 9.18
N LEU A 611 -9.06 -37.51 7.92
CA LEU A 611 -8.52 -38.21 6.75
C LEU A 611 -7.02 -38.01 6.58
N PHE A 612 -6.49 -36.83 6.90
CA PHE A 612 -5.05 -36.58 6.90
C PHE A 612 -4.33 -37.61 7.79
N VAL A 613 -4.86 -37.90 8.99
CA VAL A 613 -4.31 -38.90 9.90
C VAL A 613 -4.41 -40.31 9.34
N TRP A 614 -5.57 -40.70 8.80
CA TRP A 614 -5.73 -42.04 8.21
C TRP A 614 -4.87 -42.27 6.98
N ILE A 615 -4.77 -41.29 6.07
CA ILE A 615 -3.90 -41.35 4.90
C ILE A 615 -2.44 -41.42 5.34
N LEU A 616 -2.04 -40.61 6.33
CA LEU A 616 -0.68 -40.65 6.86
C LEU A 616 -0.36 -42.04 7.42
N HIS A 617 -1.24 -42.64 8.22
CA HIS A 617 -1.06 -44.02 8.73
C HIS A 617 -0.97 -45.05 7.61
N LEU A 618 -1.86 -44.98 6.62
CA LEU A 618 -1.85 -45.87 5.47
C LEU A 618 -0.52 -45.77 4.71
N LEU A 619 -0.10 -44.55 4.36
CA LEU A 619 1.16 -44.31 3.64
C LEU A 619 2.36 -44.78 4.45
N ARG A 620 2.40 -44.47 5.76
CA ARG A 620 3.44 -44.96 6.66
C ARG A 620 3.48 -46.50 6.70
N SER A 621 2.32 -47.17 6.71
CA SER A 621 2.26 -48.64 6.70
C SER A 621 2.76 -49.29 5.41
N ILE A 622 2.66 -48.57 4.29
CA ILE A 622 3.10 -49.04 2.96
C ILE A 622 4.58 -48.74 2.73
N PHE A 623 5.03 -47.53 3.07
CA PHE A 623 6.33 -47.01 2.65
C PHE A 623 7.41 -47.04 3.72
N LEU A 624 7.05 -47.11 5.01
CA LEU A 624 8.03 -47.16 6.10
C LEU A 624 8.25 -48.60 6.58
N GLU A 625 9.50 -48.87 6.95
CA GLU A 625 9.88 -50.13 7.56
C GLU A 625 9.33 -50.21 8.99
N LYS A 626 9.13 -51.44 9.51
CA LYS A 626 8.64 -51.66 10.88
C LYS A 626 9.55 -51.05 11.95
N GLU A 627 10.85 -50.91 11.66
CA GLU A 627 11.80 -50.17 12.48
C GLU A 627 12.01 -48.77 11.88
N TYR A 628 11.60 -47.74 12.60
CA TYR A 628 11.66 -46.36 12.13
C TYR A 628 13.10 -45.81 12.16
N ASP A 629 13.56 -45.29 11.02
CA ASP A 629 14.85 -44.63 10.89
C ASP A 629 14.65 -43.24 10.27
N TRP A 630 14.75 -42.20 11.10
CA TRP A 630 14.59 -40.80 10.69
C TRP A 630 15.67 -40.34 9.69
N THR A 631 16.79 -41.07 9.57
CA THR A 631 17.84 -40.75 8.60
C THR A 631 17.42 -41.09 7.16
N LYS A 632 16.36 -41.88 6.97
CA LYS A 632 15.71 -42.14 5.67
C LYS A 632 14.75 -41.00 5.29
N PHE A 633 15.29 -39.78 5.30
CA PHE A 633 14.61 -38.51 5.01
C PHE A 633 13.54 -38.53 3.90
N PRO A 634 13.76 -39.13 2.71
CA PRO A 634 12.80 -38.99 1.61
C PRO A 634 11.48 -39.74 1.83
N ARG A 635 11.45 -40.86 2.55
CA ARG A 635 10.24 -41.69 2.65
C ARG A 635 9.19 -41.09 3.59
N GLU A 636 9.61 -40.60 4.75
CA GLU A 636 8.71 -39.95 5.71
C GLU A 636 8.19 -38.62 5.14
N PHE A 637 9.07 -37.84 4.51
CA PHE A 637 8.67 -36.63 3.79
C PHE A 637 7.62 -36.92 2.72
N LEU A 638 7.83 -37.96 1.90
CA LEU A 638 6.87 -38.35 0.87
C LEU A 638 5.50 -38.74 1.46
N CYS A 639 5.48 -39.45 2.59
CA CYS A 639 4.24 -39.81 3.28
C CYS A 639 3.49 -38.57 3.77
N ALA A 640 4.19 -37.65 4.46
CA ALA A 640 3.61 -36.42 4.98
C ALA A 640 3.14 -35.47 3.88
N PHE A 641 3.95 -35.29 2.83
CA PHE A 641 3.61 -34.48 1.67
C PHE A 641 2.38 -35.02 0.94
N SER A 642 2.35 -36.33 0.66
CA SER A 642 1.23 -36.97 -0.02
C SER A 642 -0.05 -36.92 0.82
N ALA A 643 0.06 -37.12 2.15
CA ALA A 643 -1.08 -36.94 3.05
C ALA A 643 -1.62 -35.49 3.00
N GLY A 644 -0.73 -34.48 3.01
CA GLY A 644 -1.11 -33.08 2.88
C GLY A 644 -1.85 -32.76 1.58
N VAL A 645 -1.39 -33.31 0.45
CA VAL A 645 -2.04 -33.08 -0.86
C VAL A 645 -3.37 -33.84 -1.00
N LEU A 646 -3.43 -35.10 -0.57
CA LEU A 646 -4.59 -35.97 -0.77
C LEU A 646 -5.75 -35.69 0.20
N CYS A 647 -5.46 -35.16 1.39
CA CYS A 647 -6.48 -34.95 2.42
C CYS A 647 -7.55 -33.94 2.01
N PHE A 648 -7.22 -32.91 1.22
CA PHE A 648 -8.20 -31.95 0.72
C PHE A 648 -9.24 -32.62 -0.19
N TRP A 649 -8.78 -33.34 -1.22
CA TRP A 649 -9.67 -34.00 -2.18
C TRP A 649 -10.50 -35.11 -1.55
N SER A 650 -9.87 -35.96 -0.74
CA SER A 650 -10.57 -37.02 -0.03
C SER A 650 -11.53 -36.45 1.02
N GLY A 651 -11.19 -35.33 1.65
CA GLY A 651 -12.04 -34.61 2.59
C GLY A 651 -13.25 -33.97 1.92
N ALA A 652 -13.08 -33.39 0.75
CA ALA A 652 -14.18 -32.89 -0.06
C ALA A 652 -15.12 -34.03 -0.50
N VAL A 653 -14.58 -35.19 -0.88
CA VAL A 653 -15.37 -36.39 -1.22
C VAL A 653 -16.13 -36.91 0.00
N LEU A 654 -15.45 -37.08 1.14
CA LEU A 654 -16.09 -37.56 2.36
C LEU A 654 -17.16 -36.58 2.85
N HIS A 655 -16.86 -35.28 2.84
CA HIS A 655 -17.85 -34.24 3.11
C HIS A 655 -19.03 -34.38 2.18
N SER A 656 -18.82 -34.50 0.87
CA SER A 656 -19.89 -34.64 -0.12
C SER A 656 -20.76 -35.87 0.13
N LEU A 657 -20.16 -37.01 0.48
CA LEU A 657 -20.87 -38.27 0.77
C LEU A 657 -21.67 -38.20 2.08
N LEU A 658 -21.19 -37.48 3.09
CA LEU A 658 -21.87 -37.33 4.37
C LEU A 658 -22.91 -36.20 4.34
N TYR A 659 -22.64 -35.13 3.59
CA TYR A 659 -23.41 -33.90 3.57
C TYR A 659 -24.52 -33.94 2.51
N HIS A 660 -24.21 -34.25 1.25
CA HIS A 660 -25.20 -34.12 0.18
C HIS A 660 -26.38 -35.06 0.35
N PRO A 661 -26.23 -36.38 0.60
CA PRO A 661 -27.40 -37.25 0.78
C PRO A 661 -28.34 -36.78 1.89
N LEU A 662 -27.78 -36.31 3.02
CA LEU A 662 -28.58 -35.80 4.13
C LEU A 662 -29.27 -34.48 3.77
N TYR A 663 -28.56 -33.56 3.11
CA TYR A 663 -29.08 -32.24 2.77
C TYR A 663 -30.04 -32.27 1.56
N THR A 664 -29.67 -32.92 0.46
CA THR A 664 -30.41 -32.90 -0.80
C THR A 664 -31.53 -33.94 -0.88
N LEU A 665 -31.36 -35.14 -0.31
CA LEU A 665 -32.40 -36.19 -0.35
C LEU A 665 -33.33 -36.12 0.86
N LEU A 666 -32.80 -35.82 2.04
CA LEU A 666 -33.55 -35.86 3.31
C LEU A 666 -33.88 -34.46 3.87
N GLY A 667 -33.40 -33.38 3.25
CA GLY A 667 -33.66 -32.01 3.70
C GLY A 667 -33.08 -31.68 5.08
N VAL A 668 -32.09 -32.45 5.56
CA VAL A 668 -31.49 -32.27 6.88
C VAL A 668 -30.62 -31.00 6.89
N PRO A 669 -30.88 -30.04 7.79
CA PRO A 669 -30.08 -28.82 7.87
C PRO A 669 -28.59 -29.09 8.16
N PRO A 670 -27.66 -28.27 7.62
CA PRO A 670 -26.21 -28.43 7.82
C PRO A 670 -25.79 -28.53 9.28
N ARG A 671 -26.42 -27.76 10.19
CA ARG A 671 -26.14 -27.81 11.63
C ARG A 671 -26.36 -29.20 12.23
N ILE A 672 -27.40 -29.93 11.78
CA ILE A 672 -27.73 -31.25 12.31
C ILE A 672 -26.68 -32.25 11.83
N THR A 673 -26.32 -32.19 10.54
CA THR A 673 -25.27 -33.02 9.97
C THR A 673 -23.92 -32.82 10.67
N ALA A 674 -23.58 -31.57 11.00
CA ALA A 674 -22.37 -31.24 11.75
C ALA A 674 -22.36 -31.85 13.15
N VAL A 675 -23.44 -31.65 13.90
CA VAL A 675 -23.57 -32.19 15.26
C VAL A 675 -23.57 -33.71 15.26
N LEU A 676 -24.23 -34.36 14.29
CA LEU A 676 -24.22 -35.81 14.15
C LEU A 676 -22.82 -36.36 13.86
N LEU A 677 -22.08 -35.73 12.94
CA LEU A 677 -20.70 -36.13 12.63
C LEU A 677 -19.80 -36.04 13.87
N LEU A 678 -19.84 -34.89 14.56
CA LEU A 678 -19.06 -34.66 15.78
C LEU A 678 -19.45 -35.64 16.89
N PHE A 679 -20.75 -35.91 17.05
CA PHE A 679 -21.26 -36.89 18.01
C PHE A 679 -20.76 -38.30 17.68
N LEU A 680 -20.83 -38.74 16.43
CA LEU A 680 -20.34 -40.05 16.00
C LEU A 680 -18.83 -40.19 16.25
N PHE A 681 -18.05 -39.16 15.91
CA PHE A 681 -16.61 -39.16 16.15
C PHE A 681 -16.29 -39.20 17.64
N ALA A 682 -16.97 -38.37 18.45
CA ALA A 682 -16.81 -38.38 19.90
C ALA A 682 -17.19 -39.73 20.52
N MET A 683 -18.25 -40.38 20.04
CA MET A 683 -18.67 -41.71 20.49
C MET A 683 -17.65 -42.80 20.15
N VAL A 684 -17.04 -42.74 18.96
CA VAL A 684 -15.95 -43.64 18.57
C VAL A 684 -14.76 -43.47 19.52
N VAL A 685 -14.32 -42.22 19.72
CA VAL A 685 -13.18 -41.89 20.59
C VAL A 685 -13.45 -42.31 22.02
N PHE A 686 -14.63 -41.97 22.56
CA PHE A 686 -15.05 -42.33 23.91
C PHE A 686 -15.08 -43.85 24.09
N SER A 687 -15.70 -44.59 23.16
CA SER A 687 -15.77 -46.04 23.21
C SER A 687 -14.39 -46.70 23.19
N GLN A 688 -13.46 -46.19 22.38
CA GLN A 688 -12.11 -46.74 22.30
C GLN A 688 -11.23 -46.33 23.47
N ASP A 689 -11.33 -45.09 23.98
CA ASP A 689 -10.58 -44.68 25.17
C ASP A 689 -10.96 -45.53 26.38
N ARG A 690 -12.26 -45.81 26.58
CA ARG A 690 -12.75 -46.68 27.67
C ARG A 690 -12.28 -48.13 27.54
N LYS A 691 -12.00 -48.60 26.33
CA LYS A 691 -11.45 -49.94 26.06
C LYS A 691 -9.92 -49.94 26.04
N ASN A 692 -9.27 -48.78 26.16
CA ASN A 692 -7.83 -48.67 26.04
C ASN A 692 -7.14 -49.08 27.35
N LEU A 693 -6.54 -50.28 27.32
CA LEU A 693 -5.81 -50.88 28.45
C LEU A 693 -4.31 -50.57 28.43
N LYS A 694 -3.82 -49.78 27.47
CA LYS A 694 -2.40 -49.43 27.39
C LYS A 694 -2.02 -48.55 28.58
N ILE A 695 -1.09 -49.01 29.39
CA ILE A 695 -0.60 -48.27 30.57
C ILE A 695 -0.02 -46.91 30.14
N GLU A 696 0.72 -46.89 29.03
CA GLU A 696 1.31 -45.68 28.43
C GLU A 696 0.27 -44.58 28.22
N ALA A 697 -0.96 -44.92 27.83
CA ALA A 697 -2.05 -43.95 27.60
C ALA A 697 -2.56 -43.27 28.88
N ARG A 698 -2.19 -43.76 30.07
CA ARG A 698 -2.64 -43.27 31.38
C ARG A 698 -1.48 -42.78 32.26
N MET A 699 -0.25 -42.75 31.75
CA MET A 699 0.94 -42.26 32.45
C MET A 699 1.04 -40.72 32.44
N GLY A 700 -0.08 -40.05 32.65
CA GLY A 700 -0.16 -38.59 32.67
C GLY A 700 0.44 -37.97 33.93
N SER A 701 0.90 -36.73 33.82
CA SER A 701 1.33 -35.92 34.96
C SER A 701 0.16 -35.17 35.57
N ARG A 702 0.20 -34.90 36.88
CA ARG A 702 -0.83 -34.10 37.58
C ARG A 702 -1.01 -32.71 36.96
N PHE A 703 0.05 -32.17 36.36
CA PHE A 703 0.06 -30.89 35.66
C PHE A 703 0.77 -31.05 34.32
N TRP A 704 0.18 -30.50 33.25
CA TRP A 704 0.78 -30.45 31.92
C TRP A 704 1.15 -29.00 31.57
N PHE A 705 2.39 -28.79 31.12
CA PHE A 705 2.90 -27.48 30.71
C PHE A 705 4.07 -27.66 29.73
N ASP A 706 3.81 -27.40 28.45
CA ASP A 706 4.77 -27.40 27.35
C ASP A 706 4.41 -26.29 26.34
N GLU A 707 5.11 -26.24 25.20
CA GLU A 707 4.86 -25.25 24.14
C GLU A 707 3.42 -25.30 23.60
N LEU A 708 2.78 -26.48 23.57
CA LEU A 708 1.40 -26.65 23.09
C LEU A 708 0.39 -26.19 24.15
N ALA A 709 0.65 -26.44 25.43
CA ALA A 709 -0.16 -25.90 26.52
C ALA A 709 -0.15 -24.37 26.48
N CYS A 710 1.04 -23.77 26.29
CA CYS A 710 1.19 -22.33 26.08
C CYS A 710 0.41 -21.86 24.86
N ALA A 711 0.49 -22.57 23.73
CA ALA A 711 -0.22 -22.20 22.52
C ALA A 711 -1.75 -22.16 22.70
N ILE A 712 -2.34 -23.20 23.32
CA ILE A 712 -3.79 -23.27 23.58
C ILE A 712 -4.23 -22.13 24.52
N VAL A 713 -3.48 -21.90 25.60
CA VAL A 713 -3.81 -20.84 26.57
C VAL A 713 -3.72 -19.47 25.92
N LEU A 714 -2.66 -19.21 25.14
CA LEU A 714 -2.48 -17.94 24.44
C LEU A 714 -3.58 -17.70 23.41
N GLU A 715 -3.94 -18.72 22.62
CA GLU A 715 -5.03 -18.65 21.64
C GLU A 715 -6.36 -18.29 22.32
N TYR A 716 -6.77 -19.07 23.32
CA TYR A 716 -8.07 -18.89 23.96
C TYR A 716 -8.14 -17.62 24.82
N LEU A 717 -7.04 -17.23 25.48
CA LEU A 717 -6.97 -15.96 26.18
C LEU A 717 -7.03 -14.80 25.19
N PHE A 718 -6.31 -14.88 24.07
CA PHE A 718 -6.35 -13.86 23.02
C PHE A 718 -7.77 -13.68 22.49
N LEU A 719 -8.45 -14.76 22.07
CA LEU A 719 -9.82 -14.69 21.56
C LEU A 719 -10.82 -14.20 22.62
N GLY A 720 -10.69 -14.66 23.86
CA GLY A 720 -11.55 -14.24 24.97
C GLY A 720 -11.37 -12.76 25.34
N VAL A 721 -10.14 -12.25 25.36
CA VAL A 721 -9.87 -10.82 25.56
C VAL A 721 -10.37 -10.01 24.38
N LEU A 722 -10.17 -10.51 23.16
CA LEU A 722 -10.52 -9.78 21.93
C LEU A 722 -12.01 -9.46 21.87
N VAL A 723 -12.90 -10.38 22.24
CA VAL A 723 -14.36 -10.10 22.25
C VAL A 723 -14.79 -9.05 23.29
N ILE A 724 -13.96 -8.80 24.31
CA ILE A 724 -14.20 -7.76 25.32
C ILE A 724 -13.69 -6.39 24.85
N VAL A 725 -12.52 -6.36 24.20
CA VAL A 725 -11.86 -5.09 23.81
C VAL A 725 -12.22 -4.63 22.41
N ALA A 726 -12.63 -5.55 21.54
CA ALA A 726 -12.87 -5.20 20.14
C ALA A 726 -14.16 -4.40 19.96
N GLU A 727 -14.10 -3.44 19.04
CA GLU A 727 -15.22 -2.63 18.57
C GLU A 727 -15.48 -2.96 17.08
N PRO A 728 -16.35 -3.96 16.79
CA PRO A 728 -16.53 -4.42 15.41
C PRO A 728 -17.08 -3.36 14.46
N LEU A 729 -17.79 -2.35 14.98
CA LEU A 729 -18.32 -1.24 14.18
C LEU A 729 -17.20 -0.42 13.52
N ASN A 730 -16.03 -0.33 14.17
CA ASN A 730 -14.90 0.47 13.70
C ASN A 730 -13.95 -0.34 12.80
N VAL A 731 -14.29 -1.59 12.49
CA VAL A 731 -13.46 -2.45 11.65
C VAL A 731 -13.78 -2.22 10.18
N VAL A 732 -12.75 -1.97 9.39
CA VAL A 732 -12.82 -1.89 7.94
C VAL A 732 -11.95 -3.00 7.35
N SER A 733 -12.55 -3.82 6.48
CA SER A 733 -11.79 -4.76 5.64
C SER A 733 -11.78 -4.22 4.22
N GLU A 734 -10.64 -3.69 3.80
CA GLU A 734 -10.39 -3.30 2.41
C GLU A 734 -9.64 -4.44 1.71
N GLY A 735 -10.18 -4.94 0.61
CA GLY A 735 -9.56 -6.06 -0.08
C GLY A 735 -10.42 -6.67 -1.17
N LEU A 736 -10.03 -7.86 -1.60
CA LEU A 736 -10.83 -8.69 -2.49
C LEU A 736 -12.03 -9.27 -1.73
N HIS A 737 -13.22 -9.18 -2.31
CA HIS A 737 -14.46 -9.72 -1.78
C HIS A 737 -15.29 -10.37 -2.89
N GLN A 738 -16.49 -10.87 -2.56
CA GLN A 738 -17.42 -11.34 -3.58
C GLN A 738 -17.69 -10.20 -4.57
N PRO A 739 -17.52 -10.38 -5.89
CA PRO A 739 -17.65 -9.29 -6.84
C PRO A 739 -19.02 -8.61 -6.75
N ILE A 740 -19.07 -7.28 -6.70
CA ILE A 740 -20.32 -6.52 -6.84
C ILE A 740 -20.63 -6.41 -8.34
N GLY A 741 -21.83 -6.80 -8.74
CA GLY A 741 -22.25 -6.92 -10.14
C GLY A 741 -23.78 -7.07 -10.25
N PRO A 742 -24.32 -7.20 -11.48
CA PRO A 742 -25.75 -7.35 -11.72
C PRO A 742 -26.38 -8.47 -10.89
N CYS A 743 -27.50 -8.17 -10.23
CA CYS A 743 -28.26 -9.14 -9.46
C CYS A 743 -28.94 -10.18 -10.36
N GLY A 744 -29.01 -11.44 -9.89
CA GLY A 744 -29.75 -12.52 -10.57
C GLY A 744 -28.94 -13.30 -11.60
N GLU A 745 -27.66 -12.97 -11.83
CA GLU A 745 -26.74 -13.83 -12.55
C GLU A 745 -26.37 -15.03 -11.68
N MET A 746 -26.81 -16.23 -12.09
CA MET A 746 -26.53 -17.47 -11.37
C MET A 746 -25.37 -18.22 -12.03
N GLU A 747 -24.51 -18.81 -11.21
CA GLU A 747 -23.48 -19.75 -11.64
C GLU A 747 -23.75 -21.15 -11.09
N ASP A 748 -23.40 -22.17 -11.89
CA ASP A 748 -23.55 -23.58 -11.56
C ASP A 748 -22.30 -24.06 -10.81
N VAL A 749 -22.45 -24.48 -9.55
CA VAL A 749 -21.41 -25.13 -8.75
C VAL A 749 -21.58 -26.63 -8.89
N ARG A 750 -20.59 -27.30 -9.50
CA ARG A 750 -20.60 -28.75 -9.70
C ARG A 750 -19.84 -29.44 -8.58
N THR A 751 -20.51 -30.36 -7.88
CA THR A 751 -19.88 -31.22 -6.87
C THR A 751 -20.32 -32.67 -7.09
N LEU A 752 -19.38 -33.52 -7.52
CA LEU A 752 -19.60 -34.97 -7.75
C LEU A 752 -20.88 -35.30 -8.57
N GLY A 753 -21.13 -34.55 -9.65
CA GLY A 753 -22.28 -34.78 -10.55
C GLY A 753 -23.59 -34.13 -10.12
N LEU A 754 -23.64 -33.51 -8.93
CA LEU A 754 -24.73 -32.63 -8.52
C LEU A 754 -24.42 -31.18 -8.94
N VAL A 755 -25.44 -30.49 -9.45
CA VAL A 755 -25.35 -29.07 -9.85
C VAL A 755 -26.14 -28.24 -8.84
N LEU A 756 -25.42 -27.44 -8.05
CA LEU A 756 -25.99 -26.41 -7.19
C LEU A 756 -25.91 -25.06 -7.91
N ARG A 757 -26.77 -24.11 -7.56
CA ARG A 757 -26.75 -22.75 -8.12
C ARG A 757 -26.54 -21.72 -7.03
N ARG A 758 -25.68 -20.73 -7.30
CA ARG A 758 -25.45 -19.55 -6.44
C ARG A 758 -25.38 -18.29 -7.29
N GLU A 759 -25.55 -17.11 -6.70
CA GLU A 759 -25.36 -15.86 -7.44
C GLU A 759 -23.88 -15.61 -7.68
N LYS A 760 -23.51 -15.27 -8.91
CA LYS A 760 -22.12 -14.95 -9.29
C LYS A 760 -21.62 -13.70 -8.58
N ASN A 761 -22.47 -12.68 -8.48
CA ASN A 761 -22.16 -11.38 -7.88
C ASN A 761 -22.92 -11.15 -6.58
N LEU A 762 -22.38 -10.32 -5.70
CA LEU A 762 -23.05 -9.84 -4.50
C LEU A 762 -24.15 -8.86 -4.88
N CYS A 763 -25.41 -9.27 -4.73
CA CYS A 763 -26.54 -8.39 -4.98
C CYS A 763 -26.73 -7.37 -3.85
N THR A 764 -26.35 -6.11 -4.11
CA THR A 764 -26.37 -4.99 -3.15
C THR A 764 -27.77 -4.62 -2.63
N THR A 765 -28.84 -5.08 -3.28
CA THR A 765 -30.23 -4.89 -2.83
C THR A 765 -30.77 -6.05 -1.97
N LYS A 766 -30.11 -7.21 -1.97
CA LYS A 766 -30.58 -8.44 -1.31
C LYS A 766 -29.60 -9.05 -0.30
N TYR A 767 -28.42 -8.46 -0.11
CA TYR A 767 -27.39 -9.01 0.76
C TYR A 767 -27.78 -8.97 2.26
N ASP A 768 -27.20 -9.88 3.04
CA ASP A 768 -27.41 -9.94 4.49
C ASP A 768 -26.52 -8.94 5.24
N GLY A 769 -27.08 -7.76 5.51
CA GLY A 769 -26.42 -6.68 6.25
C GLY A 769 -26.21 -6.94 7.76
N LYS A 770 -26.51 -8.13 8.27
CA LYS A 770 -26.23 -8.48 9.70
C LYS A 770 -24.74 -8.70 9.97
N TYR A 771 -23.98 -8.99 8.93
CA TYR A 771 -22.60 -9.44 9.04
C TYR A 771 -21.60 -8.30 8.77
N PHE A 772 -21.69 -7.67 7.61
CA PHE A 772 -21.01 -6.43 7.24
C PHE A 772 -22.00 -5.50 6.53
N ASP A 773 -21.67 -4.23 6.43
CA ASP A 773 -22.36 -3.26 5.57
C ASP A 773 -21.34 -2.31 4.91
N PHE A 774 -21.81 -1.14 4.45
CA PHE A 774 -20.99 -0.14 3.75
C PHE A 774 -21.01 1.24 4.44
N HIS A 775 -21.27 1.31 5.76
CA HIS A 775 -21.41 2.61 6.46
C HIS A 775 -20.12 3.44 6.50
N CYS A 776 -18.95 2.80 6.46
CA CYS A 776 -17.63 3.41 6.41
C CYS A 776 -17.23 3.93 5.00
N VAL A 777 -18.05 3.67 3.97
CA VAL A 777 -17.77 4.07 2.59
C VAL A 777 -18.44 5.43 2.29
N PRO A 778 -17.67 6.45 1.83
CA PRO A 778 -18.26 7.72 1.43
C PRO A 778 -19.27 7.53 0.29
N ASN A 779 -20.51 7.98 0.50
CA ASN A 779 -21.66 7.80 -0.42
C ASN A 779 -22.30 6.39 -0.43
N GLY A 780 -21.99 5.53 0.54
CA GLY A 780 -22.63 4.23 0.72
C GLY A 780 -22.04 3.12 -0.15
N ILE A 781 -22.89 2.29 -0.74
CA ILE A 781 -22.47 1.05 -1.42
C ILE A 781 -21.51 1.35 -2.58
N PRO A 782 -20.34 0.67 -2.67
CA PRO A 782 -19.42 0.78 -3.79
C PRO A 782 -20.14 0.57 -5.13
N LYS A 783 -19.92 1.47 -6.08
CA LYS A 783 -20.56 1.42 -7.40
C LYS A 783 -19.69 0.67 -8.40
N GLU A 784 -20.35 -0.13 -9.21
CA GLU A 784 -19.74 -0.82 -10.36
C GLU A 784 -19.21 0.22 -11.37
N LYS A 785 -18.19 -0.17 -12.14
CA LYS A 785 -17.62 0.69 -13.19
C LYS A 785 -18.18 0.28 -14.55
N ASP A 786 -18.58 1.27 -15.34
CA ASP A 786 -18.91 1.09 -16.76
C ASP A 786 -17.60 0.96 -17.56
N ASP A 787 -17.52 0.00 -18.47
CA ASP A 787 -16.40 -0.18 -19.40
C ASP A 787 -16.34 0.90 -20.49
N GLY A 788 -17.30 1.83 -20.50
CA GLY A 788 -17.42 2.89 -21.51
C GLY A 788 -18.13 2.41 -22.79
N LEU A 789 -18.51 1.14 -22.86
CA LEU A 789 -19.38 0.55 -23.88
C LEU A 789 -20.80 0.26 -23.35
N GLY A 790 -21.09 0.62 -22.09
CA GLY A 790 -22.36 0.36 -21.44
C GLY A 790 -22.45 -1.00 -20.75
N ASN A 791 -21.34 -1.75 -20.64
CA ASN A 791 -21.29 -2.96 -19.82
C ASN A 791 -20.74 -2.62 -18.44
N VAL A 792 -21.47 -3.11 -17.44
CA VAL A 792 -21.10 -2.96 -16.03
C VAL A 792 -20.07 -4.02 -15.67
N LEU A 793 -18.84 -3.60 -15.36
CA LEU A 793 -17.77 -4.49 -14.92
C LEU A 793 -17.91 -4.80 -13.42
N PRO A 794 -17.77 -6.08 -13.03
CA PRO A 794 -17.87 -6.47 -11.63
C PRO A 794 -16.71 -5.89 -10.81
N LEU A 795 -17.03 -5.32 -9.65
CA LEU A 795 -16.07 -4.73 -8.73
C LEU A 795 -15.65 -5.77 -7.68
N GLU A 796 -14.42 -6.27 -7.78
CA GLU A 796 -13.91 -7.31 -6.87
C GLU A 796 -13.16 -6.77 -5.65
N PHE A 797 -12.57 -5.57 -5.75
CA PHE A 797 -11.79 -4.95 -4.70
C PHE A 797 -12.52 -3.74 -4.14
N TYR A 798 -12.99 -3.81 -2.89
CA TYR A 798 -13.75 -2.73 -2.26
C TYR A 798 -13.69 -2.82 -0.72
N PRO A 799 -13.93 -1.72 0.01
CA PRO A 799 -14.05 -1.75 1.46
C PRO A 799 -15.41 -2.30 1.92
N VAL A 800 -15.39 -3.16 2.94
CA VAL A 800 -16.57 -3.56 3.74
C VAL A 800 -16.40 -3.17 5.20
N CYS A 801 -17.51 -2.85 5.85
CA CYS A 801 -17.53 -2.26 7.17
C CYS A 801 -18.16 -3.23 8.18
N GLY A 802 -17.55 -3.37 9.35
CA GLY A 802 -18.05 -4.27 10.39
C GLY A 802 -19.33 -3.75 11.02
N THR A 803 -20.18 -4.67 11.47
CA THR A 803 -21.48 -4.34 12.08
C THR A 803 -21.42 -4.43 13.60
N ALA A 804 -22.27 -3.67 14.29
CA ALA A 804 -22.38 -3.71 15.74
C ALA A 804 -22.69 -5.13 16.28
N MET A 805 -22.22 -5.45 17.49
CA MET A 805 -22.65 -6.66 18.22
C MET A 805 -23.95 -6.34 18.96
N ASN A 806 -25.10 -6.68 18.36
CA ASN A 806 -26.42 -6.38 18.94
C ASN A 806 -26.57 -6.91 20.38
N GLU A 807 -25.99 -8.07 20.70
CA GLU A 807 -25.99 -8.68 22.04
C GLU A 807 -24.55 -8.99 22.49
N ARG A 808 -23.74 -7.96 22.76
CA ARG A 808 -22.31 -8.11 23.10
C ARG A 808 -22.08 -9.05 24.30
N ALA A 809 -22.96 -9.01 25.30
CA ALA A 809 -22.86 -9.88 26.48
C ALA A 809 -22.99 -11.36 26.10
N GLU A 810 -23.93 -11.71 25.22
CA GLU A 810 -24.11 -13.08 24.73
C GLU A 810 -22.84 -13.57 24.01
N TYR A 811 -22.30 -12.76 23.09
CA TYR A 811 -21.05 -13.08 22.38
C TYR A 811 -19.88 -13.34 23.34
N ILE A 812 -19.72 -12.50 24.36
CA ILE A 812 -18.67 -12.67 25.38
C ILE A 812 -18.88 -13.99 26.13
N TRP A 813 -20.09 -14.25 26.64
CA TRP A 813 -20.39 -15.48 27.39
C TRP A 813 -20.20 -16.74 26.56
N VAL A 814 -20.58 -16.72 25.28
CA VAL A 814 -20.45 -17.87 24.39
C VAL A 814 -18.99 -18.16 24.06
N ILE A 815 -18.21 -17.14 23.70
CA ILE A 815 -16.79 -17.34 23.37
C ILE A 815 -15.98 -17.74 24.61
N TRP A 816 -16.18 -17.06 25.75
CA TRP A 816 -15.56 -17.49 27.01
C TRP A 816 -16.02 -18.88 27.44
N GLY A 817 -17.29 -19.21 27.24
CA GLY A 817 -17.84 -20.54 27.51
C GLY A 817 -17.14 -21.62 26.68
N PHE A 818 -16.99 -21.42 25.37
CA PHE A 818 -16.25 -22.35 24.52
C PHE A 818 -14.76 -22.41 24.90
N CYS A 819 -14.08 -21.28 25.03
CA CYS A 819 -12.65 -21.24 25.38
C CYS A 819 -12.36 -21.92 26.73
N THR A 820 -13.20 -21.72 27.74
CA THR A 820 -13.01 -22.35 29.06
C THR A 820 -13.36 -23.83 29.06
N LEU A 821 -14.51 -24.22 28.49
CA LEU A 821 -14.94 -25.62 28.42
C LEU A 821 -13.99 -26.45 27.57
N PHE A 822 -13.66 -25.98 26.37
CA PHE A 822 -12.76 -26.68 25.46
C PHE A 822 -11.33 -26.65 25.95
N GLY A 823 -10.87 -25.52 26.51
CA GLY A 823 -9.55 -25.42 27.13
C GLY A 823 -9.39 -26.41 28.26
N TYR A 824 -10.40 -26.52 29.13
CA TYR A 824 -10.42 -27.51 30.20
C TYR A 824 -10.41 -28.95 29.66
N ALA A 825 -11.25 -29.26 28.67
CA ALA A 825 -11.32 -30.59 28.08
C ALA A 825 -10.00 -31.01 27.38
N LEU A 826 -9.40 -30.12 26.58
CA LEU A 826 -8.11 -30.35 25.93
C LEU A 826 -6.97 -30.48 26.96
N TYR A 827 -6.98 -29.64 28.00
CA TYR A 827 -6.00 -29.74 29.10
C TYR A 827 -6.14 -31.05 29.86
N GLN A 828 -7.36 -31.48 30.20
CA GLN A 828 -7.60 -32.75 30.89
C GLN A 828 -7.19 -33.93 30.02
N MET A 829 -7.51 -33.89 28.72
CA MET A 829 -7.04 -34.89 27.77
C MET A 829 -5.51 -34.97 27.75
N ALA A 830 -4.82 -33.83 27.74
CA ALA A 830 -3.35 -33.78 27.78
C ALA A 830 -2.78 -34.24 29.12
N ALA A 831 -3.30 -33.76 30.25
CA ALA A 831 -2.78 -34.08 31.58
C ALA A 831 -3.02 -35.54 31.97
N CYS A 832 -4.15 -36.12 31.57
CA CYS A 832 -4.51 -37.51 31.88
C CYS A 832 -3.97 -38.54 30.88
N SER A 833 -3.41 -38.10 29.75
CA SER A 833 -2.83 -38.98 28.72
C SER A 833 -1.32 -39.16 28.89
N GLY A 834 -0.77 -40.16 28.21
CA GLY A 834 0.65 -40.50 28.26
C GLY A 834 1.60 -39.37 27.89
N SER A 835 2.90 -39.57 28.05
CA SER A 835 3.90 -38.65 27.49
C SER A 835 3.79 -38.61 25.97
N THR A 836 4.13 -37.47 25.35
CA THR A 836 4.26 -37.35 23.89
C THR A 836 5.11 -38.50 23.35
N PRO A 837 4.57 -39.37 22.47
CA PRO A 837 5.32 -40.51 21.97
C PRO A 837 6.62 -40.06 21.32
N VAL A 838 7.74 -40.53 21.85
CA VAL A 838 9.08 -40.34 21.29
C VAL A 838 9.43 -41.62 20.54
N ASP A 839 9.78 -41.52 19.27
CA ASP A 839 10.22 -42.69 18.52
C ASP A 839 11.51 -43.27 19.13
N PRO A 840 11.70 -44.59 19.12
CA PRO A 840 12.94 -45.19 19.59
C PRO A 840 14.09 -44.81 18.63
N ILE A 841 14.85 -43.77 18.98
CA ILE A 841 16.05 -43.36 18.25
C ILE A 841 17.17 -44.36 18.57
N LYS A 842 17.53 -45.25 17.62
CA LYS A 842 18.87 -45.87 17.66
C LYS A 842 19.89 -44.86 17.15
N ILE A 843 20.54 -44.15 18.07
CA ILE A 843 21.83 -43.51 17.76
C ILE A 843 22.76 -44.64 17.34
N ARG A 844 23.28 -44.60 16.11
CA ARG A 844 24.35 -45.51 15.67
C ARG A 844 25.48 -45.40 16.69
N GLY A 845 25.62 -46.43 17.53
CA GLY A 845 26.76 -46.58 18.41
C GLY A 845 28.01 -46.44 17.56
N ARG A 846 28.82 -45.43 17.86
CA ARG A 846 30.14 -45.25 17.27
C ARG A 846 30.88 -46.55 17.54
N ALA A 847 31.08 -47.36 16.49
CA ALA A 847 31.96 -48.52 16.56
C ALA A 847 33.36 -47.99 16.86
N THR A 848 33.72 -47.91 18.13
CA THR A 848 35.11 -47.73 18.53
C THR A 848 35.83 -48.98 18.07
N ARG A 849 36.55 -48.87 16.95
CA ARG A 849 37.73 -49.70 16.65
C ARG A 849 38.58 -49.72 17.92
N LYS A 850 38.55 -50.82 18.67
CA LYS A 850 39.63 -51.16 19.61
C LYS A 850 40.45 -52.26 18.98
N SER A 851 41.61 -51.84 18.49
CA SER A 851 42.77 -52.69 18.29
C SER A 851 43.11 -53.42 19.60
N SER A 852 43.46 -54.68 19.47
CA SER A 852 44.17 -55.47 20.47
C SER A 852 45.44 -54.75 20.94
N THR A 853 45.57 -54.51 22.25
CA THR A 853 46.77 -54.86 23.06
C THR A 853 46.59 -54.45 24.54
N SER A 854 46.73 -55.48 25.39
CA SER A 854 47.29 -55.54 26.76
C SER A 854 47.10 -54.42 27.82
N ASN A 855 46.66 -54.89 28.99
CA ASN A 855 47.07 -54.56 30.36
C ASN A 855 46.80 -53.16 30.96
N GLY A 856 46.28 -53.18 32.19
CA GLY A 856 46.57 -52.10 33.17
C GLY A 856 45.36 -51.55 33.90
N SER A 857 45.27 -51.91 35.17
CA SER A 857 44.41 -51.42 36.26
C SER A 857 44.24 -49.89 36.43
N SER A 858 43.09 -49.56 37.01
CA SER A 858 42.83 -48.53 38.04
C SER A 858 42.30 -47.14 37.64
N LEU A 859 41.27 -46.74 38.41
CA LEU A 859 40.95 -45.40 38.94
C LEU A 859 40.67 -44.25 37.95
N TYR A 860 39.43 -43.72 37.96
CA TYR A 860 39.09 -42.42 38.57
C TYR A 860 37.63 -42.02 38.26
N GLU A 861 36.84 -41.87 39.33
CA GLU A 861 35.60 -41.08 39.38
C GLU A 861 35.90 -39.57 39.31
N ARG A 862 35.04 -38.80 38.62
CA ARG A 862 34.66 -37.40 38.96
C ARG A 862 33.24 -37.16 38.44
N LYS A 863 32.22 -37.25 39.30
CA LYS A 863 31.56 -36.17 40.08
C LYS A 863 30.91 -35.05 39.25
N ALA A 864 29.59 -35.08 39.22
CA ALA A 864 28.70 -33.92 39.09
C ALA A 864 28.58 -33.19 40.44
N PRO A 865 28.25 -31.89 40.47
CA PRO A 865 27.91 -31.19 41.71
C PRO A 865 26.39 -31.15 41.92
N GLU A 866 25.94 -31.63 43.08
CA GLU A 866 24.63 -31.28 43.64
C GLU A 866 24.86 -30.65 45.01
N HIS A 867 24.30 -29.45 45.16
CA HIS A 867 24.27 -28.67 46.37
C HIS A 867 22.97 -29.00 47.12
N GLU A 868 23.12 -29.51 48.35
CA GLU A 868 22.40 -29.13 49.57
C GLU A 868 21.78 -30.24 50.44
N ARG A 869 22.46 -30.39 51.60
CA ARG A 869 21.93 -30.50 52.98
C ARG A 869 21.25 -31.81 53.42
N ASN A 870 22.08 -32.64 54.08
CA ASN A 870 21.95 -33.19 55.45
C ASN A 870 20.58 -32.97 56.15
N ALA A 871 19.97 -33.94 56.84
CA ALA A 871 20.58 -34.88 57.79
C ALA A 871 19.62 -36.01 58.22
N HIS A 872 20.22 -37.13 58.65
CA HIS A 872 19.77 -38.12 59.63
C HIS A 872 18.82 -39.25 59.19
N ASN A 873 19.45 -40.41 58.92
CA ASN A 873 18.96 -41.76 59.22
C ASN A 873 19.59 -42.22 60.56
N PRO A 874 19.23 -43.36 61.21
CA PRO A 874 18.46 -44.49 60.69
C PRO A 874 17.42 -45.06 61.69
N ILE A 875 16.62 -46.05 61.26
CA ILE A 875 16.49 -47.39 61.89
C ILE A 875 15.50 -48.23 61.06
N VAL A 876 15.97 -49.41 60.64
CA VAL A 876 15.23 -50.52 60.04
C VAL A 876 14.80 -51.45 61.21
N PRO A 877 13.61 -52.09 61.20
CA PRO A 877 13.58 -53.47 60.72
C PRO A 877 12.39 -53.85 59.83
N ALA A 878 12.66 -54.90 59.08
CA ALA A 878 11.85 -55.57 58.07
C ALA A 878 10.61 -56.32 58.60
N LYS A 879 9.80 -56.75 57.61
CA LYS A 879 8.69 -57.74 57.62
C LYS A 879 7.35 -57.12 58.06
N VAL A 880 6.24 -57.28 57.33
CA VAL A 880 5.59 -58.57 57.00
C VAL A 880 4.66 -58.40 55.78
N LYS A 881 4.69 -59.39 54.87
CA LYS A 881 3.65 -59.66 53.87
C LYS A 881 2.28 -59.83 54.53
N LYS A 882 1.23 -59.18 54.01
CA LYS A 882 -0.11 -59.79 53.96
C LYS A 882 -0.94 -59.17 52.83
N THR A 883 -1.22 -60.01 51.86
CA THR A 883 -2.36 -59.98 50.95
C THR A 883 -3.67 -59.80 51.72
N GLN A 884 -4.52 -58.89 51.23
CA GLN A 884 -5.84 -59.21 50.69
C GLN A 884 -6.27 -58.11 49.71
#